data_AF-A0A9X1FAJ9-F1
#
_entry.id   AF-A0A9X1FAJ9-F1
#
_cell.length_a   1.000
_cell.length_b   1.000
_cell.length_c   1.000
_cell.angle_alpha   90.00
_cell.angle_beta   90.00
_cell.angle_gamma   90.00
#
_symmetry.space_group_name_H-M   'P 1'
#
loop_
_entity.id
_entity.type
_entity.pdbx_description
1 polymer ?
#
loop_
_entity_poly.entity_id
_entity_poly.type
_entity_poly.pdbx_seq_one_letter_code
_entity_poly.pdbx_strand_id
1 'polypeptide(L)'
;MKYRTYTAFQKYFYMALALVLFCTLAPAQNLSGPTPVDNGETVTYTYNDGTLNMALTWSVTGGTLVSSSSLGTSYTAEVLWPNIGTQRIEALGAFGTLLEGMDVVVEHAPPPNAVTLGNYVHSIAPRVATTANVDAMDNDKKIESITYFDGLGRPSQSIGIRAGGLQQDIITHIGYDAFGRQAREYLPYSSATDIGSFRADALAATLAHYDAAAYDEDFPGMDMADINPYSEKLFDGSPLNRTTAQGAPGKDWKLGNGHEIEMGYLTNGATEVRYYRVSLVKNTTNNVVTYIPTLAMDGHYGPNELYRTVTRDENHDGTASKDHTTEEFTNKQGQVVLKRTYDNGTSHDTYYVYDHYGNLSFVLPPKAEPHADKPDTTELAELCYQYVYDDLNRLVEKKIPGKGWEYIIYNKLDRPIMTQDTNLREQNRWLFTKYDVFGRVAYTGMKTSSSTRHHFQSLLDSSAAYEEKVATGTGYRGTYYTSNAYPDTFDEVHTINYYDDYNFNIAGGSPQTAYGVTPITNAKGLATGSKVRVLGTDDWITTVTHYDKKSRPIYVYSKNAYLDTEDRVKSQLTFDGMATETTTVRQKTGQLTLTIVDKYSYDHANRLKSHLQKVNGAALDELIVHNNYDDLGQLQTKGVGGKQNAPDQLQYIDYSYSVRGWLRAINDISDFDKDLFAFEINYNTQDHGGTPLYNGNIAETQWWTKKDNTLRWYRYGYDALNRINGATSHNGDYDLENVTYDKNGNITNLVRKGHVNAQATTFGVMDNLVYTYETKSNRLEKVLDNGNDNYGFKDGVDDAKEYAYDANGNMAEDDNKGITRIDYNHLNLPTLIYLPSGTISYIYDATGIKQKKIVSTGTTTEYAGNFIYEDGSFKMMSHPEGYAELRPNAKIPSFDYVYQYRDHLGNVRLTYADSDGDGSIDAQTEIIEENNYYPFGLKHKGYNDVVSANVNSIASKLKTYQGQEFTEELGYNMHEYKFRHYDAAIARFVAIDPLASDYTHNSTYAFSENRVIDAREMEGLEKVIIFSGATWDETEDATSGVTKVAETLNTYSKELDMKSGSVVLINSNYWNPVGVLIAGIEEAKSADPNEPLIVYGYSKGGEIAQELVRALDDIGINVDLLFTIDAADGPLTFTVNREIPDNVLENINYFQRDGGLSRSRGNKNKRKDGSTKGIYNINLSSDDVDHYTIDDDTADDVIARATADLKAHYDKKRKKEAERAARKAERKKKREDRRN
;
A
#
# COMPACT_ATOMS: atom_id res chain seq x y z
N MET A 1 11.51 -58.64 18.49
CA MET A 1 12.23 -59.93 18.60
C MET A 1 13.48 -59.71 19.47
N LYS A 2 13.76 -60.60 20.45
CA LYS A 2 14.82 -60.47 21.49
C LYS A 2 14.59 -59.26 22.42
N TYR A 3 14.11 -59.48 23.65
CA TYR A 3 14.88 -59.75 24.89
C TYR A 3 15.56 -58.50 25.49
N ARG A 4 15.49 -58.20 26.79
CA ARG A 4 14.70 -58.81 27.90
C ARG A 4 14.74 -57.93 29.19
N THR A 5 13.56 -57.58 29.73
CA THR A 5 13.13 -57.71 31.16
C THR A 5 13.88 -57.12 32.39
N TYR A 6 13.16 -56.28 33.17
CA TYR A 6 12.93 -56.31 34.65
C TYR A 6 13.99 -55.84 35.72
N THR A 7 13.64 -55.97 37.01
CA THR A 7 13.89 -55.11 38.21
C THR A 7 14.19 -55.93 39.51
N ALA A 8 14.45 -55.44 40.76
CA ALA A 8 15.00 -54.22 41.43
C ALA A 8 14.93 -54.41 43.00
N PHE A 9 15.63 -53.63 43.87
CA PHE A 9 15.16 -53.30 45.27
C PHE A 9 15.91 -52.17 46.09
N GLN A 10 15.15 -51.24 46.75
CA GLN A 10 15.35 -50.48 48.03
C GLN A 10 15.82 -48.97 48.17
N LYS A 11 16.02 -48.45 49.42
CA LYS A 11 15.91 -47.02 49.91
C LYS A 11 16.95 -46.58 51.00
N TYR A 12 17.33 -45.27 51.03
CA TYR A 12 17.56 -44.31 52.17
C TYR A 12 18.82 -43.38 52.13
N PHE A 13 18.56 -42.06 52.27
CA PHE A 13 19.34 -40.89 52.79
C PHE A 13 20.86 -40.63 52.57
N TYR A 14 21.14 -39.38 52.14
CA TYR A 14 22.38 -38.57 52.12
C TYR A 14 23.56 -38.85 51.15
N MET A 15 24.13 -37.72 50.72
CA MET A 15 25.31 -37.51 49.85
C MET A 15 25.23 -38.03 48.40
N ALA A 16 26.15 -37.52 47.57
CA ALA A 16 26.06 -37.55 46.12
C ALA A 16 26.67 -38.81 45.47
N LEU A 17 26.10 -39.20 44.33
CA LEU A 17 26.56 -40.25 43.39
C LEU A 17 26.72 -41.67 43.97
N ALA A 18 25.73 -42.55 43.76
CA ALA A 18 25.83 -43.73 42.84
C ALA A 18 24.70 -44.80 42.99
N LEU A 19 23.96 -45.03 41.89
CA LEU A 19 23.34 -46.31 41.42
C LEU A 19 22.23 -47.09 42.22
N VAL A 20 21.00 -47.13 41.64
CA VAL A 20 20.12 -48.35 41.33
C VAL A 20 19.01 -48.90 42.31
N LEU A 21 17.73 -48.49 42.05
CA LEU A 21 16.43 -49.26 41.85
C LEU A 21 15.52 -49.96 42.95
N PHE A 22 14.24 -49.52 43.12
CA PHE A 22 12.84 -50.16 43.20
C PHE A 22 12.23 -51.18 44.26
N CYS A 23 11.09 -51.89 43.97
CA CYS A 23 10.01 -52.45 44.89
C CYS A 23 9.18 -53.70 44.36
N THR A 24 7.81 -53.75 44.53
CA THR A 24 6.72 -54.67 43.97
C THR A 24 6.30 -55.93 44.80
N LEU A 25 5.10 -56.60 44.71
CA LEU A 25 3.75 -56.41 44.09
C LEU A 25 2.59 -57.27 44.76
N ALA A 26 1.38 -57.44 44.14
CA ALA A 26 0.15 -58.11 44.66
C ALA A 26 -0.78 -58.81 43.57
N PRO A 27 -1.87 -59.57 43.92
CA PRO A 27 -2.71 -60.42 43.01
C PRO A 27 -4.16 -59.93 42.67
N ALA A 28 -5.01 -60.72 41.96
CA ALA A 28 -6.20 -60.24 41.20
C ALA A 28 -7.33 -61.28 40.83
N GLN A 29 -8.31 -60.88 39.97
CA GLN A 29 -8.93 -61.78 38.97
C GLN A 29 -7.83 -62.15 37.96
N ASN A 30 -7.82 -63.40 37.50
CA ASN A 30 -6.64 -63.93 36.84
C ASN A 30 -6.43 -63.31 35.45
N LEU A 31 -7.31 -63.53 34.45
CA LEU A 31 -7.26 -62.82 33.15
C LEU A 31 -7.94 -61.44 33.24
N SER A 32 -7.25 -60.40 32.79
CA SER A 32 -7.73 -59.00 32.78
C SER A 32 -7.14 -58.21 31.61
N GLY A 33 -7.89 -57.22 31.12
CA GLY A 33 -7.51 -56.29 30.05
C GLY A 33 -8.74 -55.58 29.44
N PRO A 34 -8.57 -54.67 28.47
CA PRO A 34 -9.66 -53.84 27.95
C PRO A 34 -10.51 -54.55 26.88
N THR A 35 -11.81 -54.26 26.91
CA THR A 35 -12.79 -54.52 25.84
C THR A 35 -14.05 -53.64 26.09
N PRO A 36 -14.65 -53.00 25.07
CA PRO A 36 -14.22 -52.93 23.67
C PRO A 36 -12.87 -52.21 23.48
N VAL A 37 -12.33 -52.26 22.27
CA VAL A 37 -11.02 -51.70 21.87
C VAL A 37 -11.15 -51.11 20.47
N ASP A 38 -10.46 -50.00 20.18
CA ASP A 38 -10.52 -49.37 18.85
C ASP A 38 -9.70 -50.13 17.80
N ASN A 39 -10.20 -50.17 16.56
CA ASN A 39 -9.52 -50.81 15.44
C ASN A 39 -8.14 -50.16 15.15
N GLY A 40 -7.07 -50.93 15.34
CA GLY A 40 -5.69 -50.48 15.20
C GLY A 40 -4.99 -50.15 16.53
N GLU A 41 -5.69 -50.18 17.66
CA GLU A 41 -5.08 -49.98 18.97
C GLU A 41 -4.24 -51.20 19.40
N THR A 42 -3.17 -50.95 20.17
CA THR A 42 -2.35 -52.00 20.81
C THR A 42 -2.50 -51.93 22.32
N VAL A 43 -3.07 -52.97 22.92
CA VAL A 43 -3.47 -53.02 24.33
C VAL A 43 -2.88 -54.24 25.04
N THR A 44 -2.77 -54.17 26.37
CA THR A 44 -2.16 -55.24 27.19
C THR A 44 -3.19 -56.02 27.99
N TYR A 45 -3.08 -57.35 27.93
CA TYR A 45 -3.82 -58.30 28.76
C TYR A 45 -2.86 -58.99 29.75
N THR A 46 -3.36 -59.36 30.92
CA THR A 46 -2.59 -59.97 32.02
C THR A 46 -3.34 -61.18 32.57
N TYR A 47 -2.68 -62.33 32.70
CA TYR A 47 -3.16 -63.54 33.39
C TYR A 47 -2.36 -63.81 34.66
N ASN A 48 -2.99 -63.97 35.83
CA ASN A 48 -2.30 -64.30 37.09
C ASN A 48 -3.17 -65.11 38.07
N ASP A 49 -3.05 -66.43 38.06
CA ASP A 49 -3.82 -67.36 38.92
C ASP A 49 -3.14 -67.72 40.25
N GLY A 50 -2.04 -67.04 40.60
CA GLY A 50 -1.23 -67.39 41.76
C GLY A 50 -0.49 -68.73 41.62
N THR A 51 -0.51 -69.37 40.45
CA THR A 51 0.12 -70.68 40.19
C THR A 51 1.23 -70.57 39.14
N LEU A 52 2.31 -71.34 39.31
CA LEU A 52 3.47 -71.26 38.43
C LEU A 52 3.32 -72.20 37.20
N ASN A 53 2.54 -71.75 36.23
CA ASN A 53 2.28 -72.42 34.96
C ASN A 53 3.53 -72.47 34.03
N MET A 54 4.41 -73.46 34.25
CA MET A 54 5.74 -73.61 33.61
C MET A 54 5.79 -73.67 32.06
N ALA A 55 4.64 -73.71 31.37
CA ALA A 55 4.56 -73.77 29.91
C ALA A 55 3.38 -72.94 29.37
N LEU A 56 3.08 -71.80 29.98
CA LEU A 56 1.99 -70.92 29.54
C LEU A 56 2.32 -70.25 28.19
N THR A 57 1.38 -70.32 27.26
CA THR A 57 1.41 -69.69 25.94
C THR A 57 0.13 -68.92 25.67
N TRP A 58 0.21 -67.84 24.89
CA TRP A 58 -0.94 -67.03 24.51
C TRP A 58 -1.44 -67.40 23.12
N SER A 59 -2.76 -67.58 22.99
CA SER A 59 -3.46 -67.65 21.72
C SER A 59 -4.21 -66.34 21.47
N VAL A 60 -4.19 -65.86 20.23
CA VAL A 60 -4.91 -64.64 19.81
C VAL A 60 -5.58 -64.93 18.47
N THR A 61 -6.89 -64.68 18.40
CA THR A 61 -7.70 -64.81 17.19
C THR A 61 -8.10 -63.41 16.73
N GLY A 62 -7.77 -63.06 15.49
CA GLY A 62 -8.10 -61.75 14.87
C GLY A 62 -7.23 -60.57 15.30
N GLY A 63 -6.59 -60.64 16.47
CA GLY A 63 -5.48 -59.76 16.84
C GLY A 63 -4.12 -60.31 16.42
N THR A 64 -3.09 -59.48 16.50
CA THR A 64 -1.68 -59.90 16.41
C THR A 64 -1.04 -59.77 17.79
N LEU A 65 -0.53 -60.88 18.34
CA LEU A 65 0.29 -60.87 19.55
C LEU A 65 1.63 -60.17 19.25
N VAL A 66 1.72 -58.89 19.61
CA VAL A 66 2.90 -58.04 19.38
C VAL A 66 4.05 -58.49 20.27
N SER A 67 3.74 -58.78 21.54
CA SER A 67 4.66 -59.40 22.49
C SER A 67 3.91 -60.21 23.55
N SER A 68 4.63 -61.07 24.25
CA SER A 68 4.17 -61.64 25.52
C SER A 68 5.33 -61.86 26.48
N SER A 69 5.01 -61.88 27.77
CA SER A 69 5.99 -62.09 28.83
C SER A 69 5.41 -62.92 29.98
N SER A 70 6.28 -63.39 30.87
CA SER A 70 5.93 -64.13 32.08
C SER A 70 6.89 -63.79 33.22
N LEU A 71 6.34 -63.61 34.41
CA LEU A 71 7.07 -63.27 35.63
C LEU A 71 6.36 -63.85 36.87
N GLY A 72 6.93 -64.93 37.42
CA GLY A 72 6.36 -65.62 38.57
C GLY A 72 5.04 -66.30 38.21
N THR A 73 3.96 -65.88 38.87
CA THR A 73 2.58 -66.36 38.60
C THR A 73 1.82 -65.46 37.63
N SER A 74 2.40 -64.33 37.22
CA SER A 74 1.78 -63.36 36.31
C SER A 74 2.36 -63.46 34.90
N TYR A 75 1.50 -63.32 33.90
CA TYR A 75 1.79 -63.49 32.48
C TYR A 75 1.13 -62.33 31.74
N THR A 76 1.77 -61.78 30.71
CA THR A 76 1.20 -60.65 29.93
C THR A 76 1.29 -60.89 28.43
N ALA A 77 0.38 -60.22 27.70
CA ALA A 77 0.30 -60.22 26.24
C ALA A 77 -0.07 -58.82 25.74
N GLU A 78 0.76 -58.25 24.87
CA GLU A 78 0.43 -57.05 24.09
C GLU A 78 -0.20 -57.50 22.77
N VAL A 79 -1.41 -57.02 22.47
CA VAL A 79 -2.13 -57.37 21.25
C VAL A 79 -2.55 -56.12 20.50
N LEU A 80 -2.16 -56.07 19.23
CA LEU A 80 -2.68 -55.15 18.23
C LEU A 80 -3.97 -55.75 17.65
N TRP A 81 -5.05 -54.97 17.56
CA TRP A 81 -6.33 -55.43 17.03
C TRP A 81 -6.68 -54.74 15.69
N PRO A 82 -6.21 -55.25 14.54
CA PRO A 82 -6.39 -54.59 13.23
C PRO A 82 -7.63 -55.10 12.46
N ASN A 83 -8.51 -55.87 13.10
CA ASN A 83 -9.69 -56.48 12.48
C ASN A 83 -10.93 -56.20 13.34
N ILE A 84 -11.87 -55.43 12.79
CA ILE A 84 -13.17 -55.11 13.40
C ILE A 84 -14.01 -56.39 13.59
N GLY A 85 -14.75 -56.45 14.70
CA GLY A 85 -15.61 -57.57 15.09
C GLY A 85 -15.23 -58.15 16.46
N THR A 86 -15.93 -59.20 16.89
CA THR A 86 -15.57 -59.93 18.12
C THR A 86 -14.34 -60.82 17.87
N GLN A 87 -13.26 -60.50 18.56
CA GLN A 87 -11.98 -61.19 18.57
C GLN A 87 -11.74 -61.86 19.92
N ARG A 88 -10.61 -62.56 20.12
CA ARG A 88 -10.39 -63.36 21.33
C ARG A 88 -8.92 -63.51 21.71
N ILE A 89 -8.63 -63.50 23.01
CA ILE A 89 -7.31 -63.82 23.59
C ILE A 89 -7.45 -64.91 24.67
N GLU A 90 -6.53 -65.87 24.68
CA GLU A 90 -6.55 -66.99 25.63
C GLU A 90 -5.18 -67.30 26.22
N ALA A 91 -5.15 -67.55 27.54
CA ALA A 91 -4.00 -68.07 28.26
C ALA A 91 -4.09 -69.61 28.30
N LEU A 92 -3.12 -70.29 27.68
CA LEU A 92 -3.07 -71.75 27.56
C LEU A 92 -1.89 -72.30 28.36
N GLY A 93 -2.13 -73.23 29.27
CA GLY A 93 -1.11 -73.94 30.05
C GLY A 93 -0.43 -75.08 29.29
N ALA A 94 0.24 -75.96 30.05
CA ALA A 94 1.00 -77.07 29.49
C ALA A 94 0.16 -77.94 28.53
N PHE A 95 0.80 -78.36 27.44
CA PHE A 95 0.19 -79.09 26.32
C PHE A 95 -0.97 -78.37 25.60
N GLY A 96 -1.13 -77.05 25.78
CA GLY A 96 -2.18 -76.25 25.13
C GLY A 96 -3.52 -76.26 25.87
N THR A 97 -3.53 -76.67 27.14
CA THR A 97 -4.76 -76.71 27.96
C THR A 97 -5.25 -75.29 28.26
N LEU A 98 -6.46 -74.92 27.86
CA LEU A 98 -7.03 -73.60 28.18
C LEU A 98 -7.11 -73.37 29.70
N LEU A 99 -6.55 -72.26 30.18
CA LEU A 99 -6.62 -71.84 31.57
C LEU A 99 -7.71 -70.79 31.78
N GLU A 100 -7.69 -69.72 30.97
CA GLU A 100 -8.74 -68.70 30.91
C GLU A 100 -8.69 -67.98 29.55
N GLY A 101 -9.83 -67.46 29.10
CA GLY A 101 -9.97 -66.77 27.81
C GLY A 101 -10.94 -65.61 27.89
N MET A 102 -10.67 -64.57 27.11
CA MET A 102 -11.40 -63.31 27.07
C MET A 102 -11.75 -62.98 25.61
N ASP A 103 -13.05 -62.80 25.35
CA ASP A 103 -13.51 -62.21 24.09
C ASP A 103 -13.33 -60.69 24.15
N VAL A 104 -12.89 -60.10 23.04
CA VAL A 104 -12.56 -58.68 22.90
C VAL A 104 -13.34 -58.12 21.72
N VAL A 105 -14.18 -57.12 21.95
CA VAL A 105 -14.95 -56.48 20.88
C VAL A 105 -14.11 -55.37 20.27
N VAL A 106 -13.76 -55.51 18.99
CA VAL A 106 -13.00 -54.51 18.25
C VAL A 106 -13.96 -53.71 17.39
N GLU A 107 -14.12 -52.42 17.69
CA GLU A 107 -15.15 -51.58 17.09
C GLU A 107 -14.57 -50.59 16.07
N HIS A 108 -15.45 -49.96 15.27
CA HIS A 108 -15.11 -48.72 14.58
C HIS A 108 -15.20 -47.59 15.60
N ALA A 109 -14.15 -46.78 15.73
CA ALA A 109 -14.22 -45.49 16.41
C ALA A 109 -15.30 -44.60 15.74
N PRO A 110 -16.36 -44.17 16.45
CA PRO A 110 -17.40 -43.32 15.87
C PRO A 110 -16.95 -41.86 15.65
N PRO A 111 -17.47 -41.15 14.63
CA PRO A 111 -16.94 -39.86 14.17
C PRO A 111 -17.62 -38.65 14.84
N PRO A 112 -17.03 -37.43 14.71
CA PRO A 112 -17.48 -36.55 13.62
C PRO A 112 -16.38 -35.66 12.99
N ASN A 113 -16.33 -35.59 11.64
CA ASN A 113 -16.35 -34.36 10.83
C ASN A 113 -16.03 -34.63 9.34
N ALA A 114 -16.64 -33.81 8.46
CA ALA A 114 -16.34 -33.60 7.03
C ALA A 114 -15.80 -34.77 6.17
N VAL A 115 -16.72 -35.48 5.50
CA VAL A 115 -16.47 -36.02 4.14
C VAL A 115 -16.79 -34.87 3.17
N THR A 116 -15.95 -34.43 2.24
CA THR A 116 -14.68 -34.98 1.72
C THR A 116 -13.46 -34.08 1.99
N LEU A 117 -12.30 -34.67 2.28
CA LEU A 117 -11.00 -33.99 2.23
C LEU A 117 -10.63 -33.61 0.78
N GLY A 118 -10.71 -32.33 0.45
CA GLY A 118 -9.86 -31.74 -0.59
C GLY A 118 -8.41 -31.63 -0.09
N ASN A 119 -7.46 -31.40 -1.00
CA ASN A 119 -6.13 -30.95 -0.57
C ASN A 119 -6.28 -29.54 0.00
N TYR A 120 -5.50 -29.15 1.02
CA TYR A 120 -5.61 -27.82 1.61
C TYR A 120 -4.28 -27.30 2.13
N VAL A 121 -4.21 -25.98 2.30
CA VAL A 121 -3.15 -25.31 3.07
C VAL A 121 -3.78 -24.67 4.28
N HIS A 122 -3.24 -24.92 5.48
CA HIS A 122 -3.60 -24.18 6.69
C HIS A 122 -2.48 -23.21 7.07
N SER A 123 -2.68 -21.93 6.79
CA SER A 123 -1.82 -20.82 7.19
C SER A 123 -2.16 -20.41 8.63
N ILE A 124 -1.12 -20.16 9.44
CA ILE A 124 -1.22 -19.78 10.86
C ILE A 124 -0.13 -18.75 11.13
N ALA A 125 -0.50 -17.57 11.64
CA ALA A 125 0.39 -16.49 12.03
C ALA A 125 0.28 -16.23 13.55
N PRO A 126 1.26 -16.68 14.37
CA PRO A 126 1.24 -16.46 15.82
C PRO A 126 1.42 -14.97 16.20
N ARG A 127 0.42 -14.41 16.89
CA ARG A 127 0.41 -13.03 17.44
C ARG A 127 1.16 -12.91 18.78
N VAL A 128 1.66 -14.02 19.33
CA VAL A 128 2.46 -14.06 20.57
C VAL A 128 3.68 -14.98 20.42
N ALA A 129 4.70 -14.75 21.24
CA ALA A 129 5.84 -15.65 21.33
C ALA A 129 5.41 -17.02 21.89
N THR A 130 5.64 -18.09 21.14
CA THR A 130 5.32 -19.47 21.55
C THR A 130 6.52 -20.40 21.39
N THR A 131 6.53 -21.48 22.17
CA THR A 131 7.33 -22.70 21.96
C THR A 131 6.47 -23.97 22.03
N ALA A 132 5.15 -23.81 22.18
CA ALA A 132 4.17 -24.88 22.09
C ALA A 132 3.75 -25.10 20.63
N ASN A 133 2.94 -26.14 20.37
CA ASN A 133 2.37 -26.31 19.03
C ASN A 133 1.48 -25.12 18.66
N VAL A 134 1.69 -24.55 17.46
CA VAL A 134 0.94 -23.40 16.94
C VAL A 134 -0.54 -23.71 16.72
N ASP A 135 -0.86 -24.95 16.31
CA ASP A 135 -2.25 -25.39 16.11
C ASP A 135 -3.06 -25.28 17.42
N ALA A 136 -2.41 -25.59 18.54
CA ALA A 136 -3.01 -25.69 19.88
C ALA A 136 -2.91 -24.38 20.70
N MET A 137 -2.61 -23.24 20.06
CA MET A 137 -2.70 -21.93 20.69
C MET A 137 -4.15 -21.45 20.81
N ASP A 138 -4.41 -20.59 21.78
CA ASP A 138 -5.71 -19.92 21.93
C ASP A 138 -6.03 -19.04 20.71
N ASN A 139 -7.32 -18.94 20.37
CA ASN A 139 -7.82 -18.28 19.15
C ASN A 139 -7.48 -16.78 19.05
N ASP A 140 -7.31 -16.08 20.18
CA ASP A 140 -6.91 -14.66 20.24
C ASP A 140 -5.42 -14.43 19.89
N LYS A 141 -4.61 -15.49 19.96
CA LYS A 141 -3.14 -15.46 19.89
C LYS A 141 -2.60 -15.90 18.52
N LYS A 142 -3.46 -16.15 17.54
CA LYS A 142 -3.10 -16.55 16.17
C LYS A 142 -4.14 -16.03 15.17
N ILE A 143 -3.68 -15.61 13.99
CA ILE A 143 -4.53 -15.45 12.80
C ILE A 143 -4.40 -16.72 11.98
N GLU A 144 -5.50 -17.22 11.43
CA GLU A 144 -5.56 -18.51 10.72
C GLU A 144 -6.31 -18.35 9.39
N SER A 145 -5.88 -19.07 8.36
CA SER A 145 -6.59 -19.14 7.08
C SER A 145 -6.38 -20.48 6.40
N ILE A 146 -7.39 -20.94 5.65
CA ILE A 146 -7.36 -22.23 4.96
C ILE A 146 -7.89 -22.13 3.53
N THR A 147 -7.04 -22.53 2.58
CA THR A 147 -7.40 -22.63 1.16
C THR A 147 -7.56 -24.09 0.79
N TYR A 148 -8.72 -24.46 0.26
CA TYR A 148 -9.04 -25.81 -0.20
C TYR A 148 -8.92 -25.90 -1.72
N PHE A 149 -8.37 -27.00 -2.21
CA PHE A 149 -8.02 -27.22 -3.61
C PHE A 149 -8.76 -28.42 -4.20
N ASP A 150 -9.12 -28.29 -5.48
CA ASP A 150 -9.79 -29.33 -6.25
C ASP A 150 -8.87 -30.51 -6.64
N GLY A 151 -9.43 -31.49 -7.35
CA GLY A 151 -8.69 -32.66 -7.85
C GLY A 151 -7.63 -32.36 -8.93
N LEU A 152 -7.53 -31.11 -9.39
CA LEU A 152 -6.49 -30.62 -10.31
C LEU A 152 -5.45 -29.75 -9.60
N GLY A 153 -5.64 -29.44 -8.31
CA GLY A 153 -4.75 -28.58 -7.53
C GLY A 153 -5.01 -27.09 -7.72
N ARG A 154 -6.24 -26.68 -8.04
CA ARG A 154 -6.68 -25.29 -8.15
C ARG A 154 -7.50 -24.86 -6.92
N PRO A 155 -7.39 -23.63 -6.41
CA PRO A 155 -8.22 -23.14 -5.32
C PRO A 155 -9.72 -23.30 -5.61
N SER A 156 -10.49 -23.78 -4.65
CA SER A 156 -11.94 -24.05 -4.77
C SER A 156 -12.76 -23.37 -3.66
N GLN A 157 -12.07 -22.99 -2.58
CA GLN A 157 -12.60 -22.22 -1.47
C GLN A 157 -11.43 -21.59 -0.70
N SER A 158 -11.58 -20.35 -0.27
CA SER A 158 -10.71 -19.70 0.71
C SER A 158 -11.51 -19.44 1.98
N ILE A 159 -10.89 -19.58 3.15
CA ILE A 159 -11.48 -19.23 4.44
C ILE A 159 -10.48 -18.44 5.28
N GLY A 160 -10.81 -17.21 5.65
CA GLY A 160 -10.18 -16.52 6.79
C GLY A 160 -10.83 -17.02 8.07
N ILE A 161 -10.13 -17.86 8.85
CA ILE A 161 -10.70 -18.52 10.02
C ILE A 161 -10.82 -17.49 11.15
N ARG A 162 -12.06 -17.26 11.62
CA ARG A 162 -12.42 -16.20 12.58
C ARG A 162 -11.82 -14.84 12.18
N ALA A 163 -12.06 -14.41 10.93
CA ALA A 163 -11.58 -13.12 10.42
C ALA A 163 -12.65 -12.00 10.47
N GLY A 164 -13.95 -12.32 10.59
CA GLY A 164 -15.02 -11.33 10.73
C GLY A 164 -14.98 -10.56 12.05
N GLY A 165 -15.58 -9.38 12.16
CA GLY A 165 -15.51 -8.53 13.35
C GLY A 165 -16.00 -9.19 14.64
N LEU A 166 -16.95 -10.14 14.52
CA LEU A 166 -17.48 -10.92 15.65
C LEU A 166 -16.89 -12.35 15.73
N GLN A 167 -15.72 -12.59 15.11
CA GLN A 167 -15.01 -13.88 14.99
C GLN A 167 -15.62 -14.92 14.03
N GLN A 168 -16.39 -14.49 13.02
CA GLN A 168 -16.86 -15.37 11.94
C GLN A 168 -15.73 -15.87 11.03
N ASP A 169 -15.85 -17.11 10.55
CA ASP A 169 -15.09 -17.58 9.39
C ASP A 169 -15.57 -16.80 8.14
N ILE A 170 -14.64 -16.18 7.41
CA ILE A 170 -14.92 -15.42 6.18
C ILE A 170 -14.62 -16.32 4.99
N ILE A 171 -15.66 -16.70 4.23
CA ILE A 171 -15.59 -17.80 3.25
C ILE A 171 -15.83 -17.28 1.84
N THR A 172 -14.87 -17.51 0.93
CA THR A 172 -14.97 -17.19 -0.50
C THR A 172 -15.09 -18.50 -1.30
N HIS A 173 -16.13 -18.62 -2.13
CA HIS A 173 -16.23 -19.71 -3.10
C HIS A 173 -15.42 -19.39 -4.37
N ILE A 174 -14.66 -20.37 -4.88
CA ILE A 174 -13.90 -20.23 -6.13
C ILE A 174 -14.41 -21.27 -7.13
N GLY A 175 -14.98 -20.79 -8.23
CA GLY A 175 -15.62 -21.61 -9.26
C GLY A 175 -14.91 -21.55 -10.60
N TYR A 176 -14.87 -22.66 -11.32
CA TYR A 176 -14.27 -22.76 -12.65
C TYR A 176 -15.27 -23.27 -13.70
N ASP A 177 -15.16 -22.75 -14.91
CA ASP A 177 -15.92 -23.25 -16.07
C ASP A 177 -15.37 -24.59 -16.61
N ALA A 178 -16.02 -25.11 -17.65
CA ALA A 178 -15.65 -26.37 -18.29
C ALA A 178 -14.29 -26.35 -19.02
N PHE A 179 -13.70 -25.17 -19.25
CA PHE A 179 -12.35 -25.00 -19.80
C PHE A 179 -11.31 -24.77 -18.70
N GLY A 180 -11.76 -24.64 -17.45
CA GLY A 180 -10.95 -24.47 -16.26
C GLY A 180 -10.66 -23.02 -15.87
N ARG A 181 -11.37 -22.06 -16.47
CA ARG A 181 -11.20 -20.60 -16.28
C ARG A 181 -12.11 -20.11 -15.14
N GLN A 182 -11.64 -19.14 -14.37
CA GLN A 182 -12.44 -18.48 -13.34
C GLN A 182 -13.33 -17.43 -14.01
N ALA A 183 -14.48 -17.86 -14.52
CA ALA A 183 -15.43 -16.99 -15.24
C ALA A 183 -16.25 -16.10 -14.29
N ARG A 184 -16.28 -16.44 -12.99
CA ARG A 184 -16.94 -15.68 -11.93
C ARG A 184 -16.05 -15.59 -10.70
N GLU A 185 -16.07 -14.45 -10.03
CA GLU A 185 -15.29 -14.19 -8.82
C GLU A 185 -16.26 -13.75 -7.73
N TYR A 186 -16.51 -14.64 -6.78
CA TYR A 186 -17.57 -14.47 -5.79
C TYR A 186 -17.12 -13.63 -4.61
N LEU A 187 -18.05 -12.84 -4.07
CA LEU A 187 -17.85 -12.13 -2.82
C LEU A 187 -17.73 -13.12 -1.64
N PRO A 188 -16.96 -12.76 -0.59
CA PRO A 188 -16.91 -13.54 0.64
C PRO A 188 -18.26 -13.49 1.37
N TYR A 189 -18.53 -14.48 2.23
CA TYR A 189 -19.65 -14.42 3.17
C TYR A 189 -19.20 -14.80 4.59
N SER A 190 -19.89 -14.30 5.61
CA SER A 190 -19.61 -14.62 7.01
C SER A 190 -20.20 -15.98 7.42
N SER A 191 -19.53 -16.70 8.32
CA SER A 191 -20.08 -17.91 8.94
C SER A 191 -19.69 -18.04 10.41
N ALA A 192 -20.70 -18.12 11.29
CA ALA A 192 -20.54 -18.36 12.72
C ALA A 192 -20.21 -19.84 13.06
N THR A 193 -19.29 -20.44 12.30
CA THR A 193 -18.79 -21.80 12.49
C THR A 193 -17.25 -21.81 12.44
N ASP A 194 -16.65 -21.47 13.57
CA ASP A 194 -15.25 -21.08 13.83
C ASP A 194 -14.16 -22.17 13.59
N ILE A 195 -14.41 -23.14 12.70
CA ILE A 195 -13.64 -24.41 12.60
C ILE A 195 -12.91 -24.60 11.27
N GLY A 196 -12.96 -23.65 10.33
CA GLY A 196 -12.23 -23.71 9.05
C GLY A 196 -12.60 -24.90 8.15
N SER A 197 -13.73 -25.57 8.40
CA SER A 197 -14.11 -26.81 7.71
C SER A 197 -14.66 -26.54 6.31
N PHE A 198 -14.22 -27.30 5.31
CA PHE A 198 -14.69 -27.18 3.94
C PHE A 198 -16.23 -27.15 3.83
N ARG A 199 -16.76 -26.06 3.26
CA ARG A 199 -18.18 -25.83 3.04
C ARG A 199 -18.57 -26.27 1.63
N ALA A 200 -19.08 -27.49 1.51
CA ALA A 200 -19.63 -28.02 0.25
C ALA A 200 -20.87 -27.24 -0.24
N ASP A 201 -21.48 -26.44 0.63
CA ASP A 201 -22.61 -25.56 0.40
C ASP A 201 -22.23 -24.11 0.08
N ALA A 202 -20.93 -23.75 0.06
CA ALA A 202 -20.48 -22.36 0.02
C ALA A 202 -21.09 -21.49 -1.10
N LEU A 203 -21.24 -22.00 -2.32
CA LEU A 203 -21.91 -21.24 -3.40
C LEU A 203 -23.35 -20.87 -3.04
N ALA A 204 -24.10 -21.79 -2.45
CA ALA A 204 -25.47 -21.53 -2.00
C ALA A 204 -25.50 -20.64 -0.74
N ALA A 205 -24.47 -20.70 0.10
CA ALA A 205 -24.33 -19.87 1.28
C ALA A 205 -23.94 -18.41 0.93
N THR A 206 -23.05 -18.17 -0.05
CA THR A 206 -22.81 -16.82 -0.60
C THR A 206 -24.11 -16.22 -1.14
N LEU A 207 -24.88 -16.97 -1.92
CA LEU A 207 -26.17 -16.53 -2.44
C LEU A 207 -27.19 -16.27 -1.31
N ALA A 208 -27.18 -17.05 -0.23
CA ALA A 208 -28.08 -16.84 0.91
C ALA A 208 -27.64 -15.72 1.88
N HIS A 209 -26.37 -15.31 1.86
CA HIS A 209 -25.85 -14.18 2.63
C HIS A 209 -26.19 -12.85 1.94
N TYR A 210 -26.02 -12.78 0.62
CA TYR A 210 -26.45 -11.66 -0.22
C TYR A 210 -27.92 -11.79 -0.68
N ASP A 211 -28.78 -12.33 0.19
CA ASP A 211 -30.23 -12.36 -0.05
C ASP A 211 -30.83 -10.94 0.02
N ALA A 212 -31.91 -10.71 -0.72
CA ALA A 212 -32.49 -9.38 -0.90
C ALA A 212 -32.93 -8.72 0.41
N ALA A 213 -33.21 -9.50 1.47
CA ALA A 213 -33.55 -8.93 2.78
C ALA A 213 -32.38 -8.25 3.52
N ALA A 214 -31.13 -8.50 3.12
CA ALA A 214 -29.93 -7.89 3.72
C ALA A 214 -29.29 -6.80 2.82
N TYR A 215 -29.52 -6.87 1.50
CA TYR A 215 -28.95 -5.97 0.50
C TYR A 215 -30.02 -5.50 -0.52
N ASP A 216 -31.23 -5.15 -0.05
CA ASP A 216 -32.38 -4.82 -0.93
C ASP A 216 -32.08 -3.62 -1.85
N GLU A 217 -31.25 -2.68 -1.42
CA GLU A 217 -30.82 -1.54 -2.23
C GLU A 217 -29.89 -1.91 -3.40
N ASP A 218 -29.12 -3.00 -3.27
CA ASP A 218 -28.20 -3.48 -4.31
C ASP A 218 -28.83 -4.55 -5.22
N PHE A 219 -29.86 -5.25 -4.73
CA PHE A 219 -30.59 -6.29 -5.47
C PHE A 219 -32.12 -6.08 -5.58
N PRO A 220 -32.64 -4.84 -5.74
CA PRO A 220 -34.04 -4.53 -5.44
C PRO A 220 -35.03 -5.32 -6.29
N GLY A 221 -35.82 -6.15 -5.61
CA GLY A 221 -36.90 -6.96 -6.21
C GLY A 221 -36.44 -8.11 -7.12
N MET A 222 -35.23 -8.65 -6.94
CA MET A 222 -34.79 -9.88 -7.63
C MET A 222 -35.04 -11.14 -6.81
N ASP A 223 -35.33 -12.25 -7.49
CA ASP A 223 -35.37 -13.58 -6.89
C ASP A 223 -33.94 -14.06 -6.54
N MET A 224 -33.80 -14.94 -5.53
CA MET A 224 -32.52 -15.55 -5.12
C MET A 224 -31.76 -16.31 -6.23
N ALA A 225 -32.43 -16.61 -7.35
CA ALA A 225 -31.81 -17.24 -8.51
C ALA A 225 -31.08 -16.24 -9.45
N ASP A 226 -31.36 -14.95 -9.28
CA ASP A 226 -30.92 -13.87 -10.18
C ASP A 226 -29.94 -12.88 -9.53
N ILE A 227 -29.74 -12.93 -8.21
CA ILE A 227 -28.71 -12.13 -7.53
C ILE A 227 -27.29 -12.48 -8.02
N ASN A 228 -26.44 -11.46 -8.12
CA ASN A 228 -25.05 -11.56 -8.55
C ASN A 228 -24.09 -11.01 -7.49
N PRO A 229 -23.83 -11.75 -6.39
CA PRO A 229 -22.73 -11.47 -5.46
C PRO A 229 -21.38 -11.93 -6.03
N TYR A 230 -21.09 -11.54 -7.27
CA TYR A 230 -19.90 -11.93 -8.02
C TYR A 230 -19.65 -10.98 -9.20
N SER A 231 -18.38 -10.83 -9.61
CA SER A 231 -18.06 -10.32 -10.96
C SER A 231 -18.14 -11.47 -11.98
N GLU A 232 -18.43 -11.19 -13.25
CA GLU A 232 -18.55 -12.20 -14.31
C GLU A 232 -17.89 -11.76 -15.62
N LYS A 233 -17.02 -12.62 -16.17
CA LYS A 233 -16.21 -12.37 -17.37
C LYS A 233 -16.74 -13.15 -18.56
N LEU A 234 -17.18 -12.44 -19.60
CA LEU A 234 -17.56 -13.01 -20.90
C LEU A 234 -16.31 -13.16 -21.78
N PHE A 235 -16.12 -14.32 -22.41
CA PHE A 235 -14.94 -14.61 -23.24
C PHE A 235 -15.26 -14.76 -24.73
N ASP A 236 -14.34 -14.34 -25.60
CA ASP A 236 -14.47 -14.38 -27.07
C ASP A 236 -14.57 -15.79 -27.71
N GLY A 237 -14.52 -16.85 -26.90
CA GLY A 237 -14.55 -18.25 -27.34
C GLY A 237 -13.30 -18.70 -28.11
N SER A 238 -12.27 -17.86 -28.24
CA SER A 238 -11.03 -18.19 -28.93
C SER A 238 -10.05 -18.95 -28.02
N PRO A 239 -9.02 -19.61 -28.58
CA PRO A 239 -7.94 -20.20 -27.80
C PRO A 239 -7.11 -19.18 -26.98
N LEU A 240 -7.32 -17.88 -27.16
CA LEU A 240 -6.67 -16.82 -26.39
C LEU A 240 -7.42 -16.49 -25.08
N ASN A 241 -8.67 -16.93 -24.93
CA ASN A 241 -9.51 -16.68 -23.74
C ASN A 241 -9.61 -15.19 -23.37
N ARG A 242 -9.80 -14.30 -24.36
CA ARG A 242 -9.87 -12.86 -24.12
C ARG A 242 -11.25 -12.44 -23.62
N THR A 243 -11.28 -11.56 -22.63
CA THR A 243 -12.52 -10.99 -22.07
C THR A 243 -13.13 -10.00 -23.06
N THR A 244 -14.43 -10.11 -23.37
CA THR A 244 -15.14 -9.15 -24.24
C THR A 244 -16.15 -8.29 -23.48
N ALA A 245 -16.55 -8.71 -22.28
CA ALA A 245 -17.34 -7.92 -21.35
C ALA A 245 -17.08 -8.41 -19.93
N GLN A 246 -17.13 -7.52 -18.93
CA GLN A 246 -17.04 -7.85 -17.52
C GLN A 246 -18.13 -7.14 -16.71
N GLY A 247 -19.03 -7.91 -16.11
CA GLY A 247 -20.00 -7.43 -15.13
C GLY A 247 -19.43 -7.44 -13.71
N ALA A 248 -20.00 -6.63 -12.82
CA ALA A 248 -19.62 -6.50 -11.41
C ALA A 248 -20.77 -6.98 -10.48
N PRO A 249 -20.55 -7.07 -9.15
CA PRO A 249 -21.62 -7.37 -8.20
C PRO A 249 -22.69 -6.27 -8.14
N GLY A 250 -23.93 -6.67 -7.83
CA GLY A 250 -25.09 -5.77 -7.75
C GLY A 250 -25.92 -5.71 -9.04
N LYS A 251 -27.21 -5.42 -8.90
CA LYS A 251 -28.24 -5.59 -9.95
C LYS A 251 -27.88 -5.02 -11.31
N ASP A 252 -27.49 -3.75 -11.36
CA ASP A 252 -27.39 -3.02 -12.63
C ASP A 252 -26.11 -3.42 -13.40
N TRP A 253 -25.05 -3.78 -12.67
CA TRP A 253 -23.76 -4.25 -13.22
C TRP A 253 -23.72 -5.73 -13.60
N LYS A 254 -24.84 -6.45 -13.43
CA LYS A 254 -24.96 -7.86 -13.84
C LYS A 254 -24.78 -7.97 -15.35
N LEU A 255 -23.83 -8.80 -15.78
CA LEU A 255 -23.46 -9.00 -17.19
C LEU A 255 -24.70 -9.21 -18.10
N GLY A 256 -24.88 -8.33 -19.08
CA GLY A 256 -26.01 -8.31 -20.01
C GLY A 256 -27.11 -7.31 -19.67
N ASN A 257 -26.98 -6.53 -18.58
CA ASN A 257 -27.89 -5.44 -18.23
C ASN A 257 -27.50 -4.09 -18.86
N GLY A 258 -26.28 -3.94 -19.40
CA GLY A 258 -25.82 -2.74 -20.11
C GLY A 258 -24.94 -1.78 -19.30
N HIS A 259 -24.46 -2.21 -18.13
CA HIS A 259 -23.49 -1.48 -17.28
C HIS A 259 -22.29 -2.38 -16.97
N GLU A 260 -21.79 -3.04 -18.01
CA GLU A 260 -20.62 -3.92 -18.01
C GLU A 260 -19.43 -3.24 -18.71
N ILE A 261 -18.21 -3.54 -18.28
CA ILE A 261 -17.00 -3.05 -18.97
C ILE A 261 -16.85 -3.84 -20.27
N GLU A 262 -17.20 -3.27 -21.42
CA GLU A 262 -16.99 -3.89 -22.74
C GLU A 262 -15.53 -3.78 -23.22
N MET A 263 -15.04 -4.83 -23.88
CA MET A 263 -13.66 -4.95 -24.37
C MET A 263 -13.61 -5.45 -25.83
N GLY A 264 -12.86 -4.76 -26.69
CA GLY A 264 -12.78 -5.04 -28.13
C GLY A 264 -11.35 -5.09 -28.65
N TYR A 265 -10.96 -6.20 -29.29
CA TYR A 265 -9.61 -6.42 -29.82
C TYR A 265 -9.60 -6.35 -31.36
N LEU A 266 -8.99 -5.30 -31.88
CA LEU A 266 -9.08 -4.87 -33.27
C LEU A 266 -7.69 -4.49 -33.81
N THR A 267 -7.65 -3.94 -35.02
CA THR A 267 -6.44 -3.45 -35.71
C THR A 267 -6.70 -2.08 -36.32
N ASN A 268 -5.64 -1.30 -36.55
CA ASN A 268 -5.78 0.06 -37.06
C ASN A 268 -6.20 0.13 -38.55
N GLY A 269 -6.94 1.17 -38.90
CA GLY A 269 -7.22 1.59 -40.27
C GLY A 269 -6.09 2.43 -40.89
N ALA A 270 -6.11 2.53 -42.23
CA ALA A 270 -5.03 3.10 -43.06
C ALA A 270 -4.77 4.62 -42.89
N THR A 271 -5.61 5.34 -42.14
CA THR A 271 -5.49 6.77 -41.84
C THR A 271 -5.93 7.10 -40.41
N GLU A 272 -5.85 6.13 -39.49
CA GLU A 272 -6.42 6.24 -38.14
C GLU A 272 -5.40 6.70 -37.08
N VAL A 273 -4.14 6.35 -37.28
CA VAL A 273 -3.03 6.64 -36.36
C VAL A 273 -1.88 7.24 -37.16
N ARG A 274 -1.38 8.39 -36.70
CA ARG A 274 -0.25 9.11 -37.32
C ARG A 274 1.05 8.35 -37.11
N TYR A 275 1.90 8.32 -38.14
CA TYR A 275 3.24 7.76 -38.00
C TYR A 275 4.24 8.87 -37.68
N TYR A 276 4.48 9.07 -36.38
CA TYR A 276 5.58 9.88 -35.88
C TYR A 276 6.86 9.05 -35.74
N ARG A 277 7.99 9.66 -36.10
CA ARG A 277 9.33 9.05 -36.00
C ARG A 277 10.35 10.03 -35.41
N VAL A 278 11.40 9.47 -34.83
CA VAL A 278 12.55 10.22 -34.32
C VAL A 278 13.74 10.07 -35.25
N SER A 279 14.38 11.19 -35.60
CA SER A 279 15.74 11.21 -36.15
C SER A 279 16.73 11.60 -35.05
N LEU A 280 17.74 10.76 -34.78
CA LEU A 280 18.75 11.02 -33.75
C LEU A 280 20.00 11.66 -34.34
N VAL A 281 20.45 12.79 -33.76
CA VAL A 281 21.74 13.41 -34.06
C VAL A 281 22.72 13.11 -32.93
N LYS A 282 23.79 12.37 -33.23
CA LYS A 282 24.87 12.10 -32.26
C LYS A 282 25.69 13.36 -32.01
N ASN A 283 25.53 13.94 -30.82
CA ASN A 283 26.46 14.89 -30.23
C ASN A 283 27.58 14.11 -29.51
N THR A 284 28.80 14.63 -29.49
CA THR A 284 29.90 14.08 -28.69
C THR A 284 30.79 15.23 -28.22
N THR A 285 30.73 15.53 -26.93
CA THR A 285 31.41 16.66 -26.28
C THR A 285 32.10 16.15 -25.01
N ASN A 286 33.36 16.51 -24.79
CA ASN A 286 34.18 16.00 -23.68
C ASN A 286 34.24 14.45 -23.61
N ASN A 287 34.27 13.78 -24.77
CA ASN A 287 34.12 12.33 -24.96
C ASN A 287 32.77 11.72 -24.53
N VAL A 288 31.86 12.51 -23.96
CA VAL A 288 30.51 12.10 -23.58
C VAL A 288 29.58 12.22 -24.78
N VAL A 289 28.82 11.16 -25.05
CA VAL A 289 27.87 11.08 -26.17
C VAL A 289 26.47 11.44 -25.70
N THR A 290 25.70 12.15 -26.52
CA THR A 290 24.24 12.23 -26.40
C THR A 290 23.58 12.14 -27.78
N TYR A 291 22.40 11.55 -27.83
CA TYR A 291 21.58 11.47 -29.04
C TYR A 291 20.43 12.47 -28.95
N ILE A 292 20.57 13.59 -29.66
CA ILE A 292 19.55 14.64 -29.69
C ILE A 292 18.41 14.18 -30.62
N PRO A 293 17.17 14.05 -30.13
CA PRO A 293 16.05 13.62 -30.95
C PRO A 293 15.46 14.78 -31.77
N THR A 294 15.01 14.48 -32.98
CA THR A 294 14.22 15.40 -33.82
C THR A 294 12.94 14.68 -34.25
N LEU A 295 11.78 15.24 -33.90
CA LEU A 295 10.46 14.74 -34.28
C LEU A 295 10.18 15.00 -35.77
N ALA A 296 9.66 13.99 -36.47
CA ALA A 296 9.11 14.10 -37.82
C ALA A 296 7.83 13.27 -37.96
N MET A 297 6.88 13.73 -38.78
CA MET A 297 5.75 12.93 -39.25
C MET A 297 6.10 12.27 -40.59
N ASP A 298 5.60 11.06 -40.84
CA ASP A 298 5.75 10.34 -42.13
C ASP A 298 4.40 9.74 -42.58
N GLY A 299 3.34 10.54 -42.45
CA GLY A 299 1.97 10.14 -42.78
C GLY A 299 1.28 9.37 -41.66
N HIS A 300 0.69 8.22 -42.00
CA HIS A 300 -0.09 7.36 -41.10
C HIS A 300 0.43 5.93 -41.16
N TYR A 301 0.19 5.15 -40.11
CA TYR A 301 0.41 3.71 -40.13
C TYR A 301 -0.48 3.03 -41.17
N GLY A 302 0.06 2.01 -41.86
CA GLY A 302 -0.70 1.18 -42.78
C GLY A 302 -1.79 0.38 -42.06
N PRO A 303 -2.82 -0.10 -42.78
CA PRO A 303 -3.90 -0.86 -42.17
C PRO A 303 -3.39 -2.21 -41.64
N ASN A 304 -3.72 -2.53 -40.38
CA ASN A 304 -3.25 -3.71 -39.65
C ASN A 304 -1.73 -3.72 -39.35
N GLU A 305 -1.15 -2.55 -39.07
CA GLU A 305 0.23 -2.45 -38.58
C GLU A 305 0.35 -2.34 -37.05
N LEU A 306 -0.73 -1.90 -36.39
CA LEU A 306 -0.89 -1.79 -34.94
C LEU A 306 -2.07 -2.66 -34.49
N TYR A 307 -1.99 -3.18 -33.27
CA TYR A 307 -3.18 -3.66 -32.55
C TYR A 307 -3.97 -2.47 -32.01
N ARG A 308 -5.27 -2.64 -31.79
CA ARG A 308 -6.13 -1.69 -31.09
C ARG A 308 -6.96 -2.42 -30.04
N THR A 309 -6.66 -2.20 -28.77
CA THR A 309 -7.57 -2.54 -27.67
C THR A 309 -8.56 -1.40 -27.49
N VAL A 310 -9.81 -1.72 -27.21
CA VAL A 310 -10.91 -0.78 -26.99
C VAL A 310 -11.60 -1.18 -25.68
N THR A 311 -11.74 -0.24 -24.75
CA THR A 311 -12.40 -0.46 -23.45
C THR A 311 -13.47 0.61 -23.24
N ARG A 312 -14.65 0.20 -22.77
CA ARG A 312 -15.75 1.10 -22.37
C ARG A 312 -15.97 1.00 -20.87
N ASP A 313 -16.17 2.12 -20.18
CA ASP A 313 -16.55 2.13 -18.76
C ASP A 313 -18.06 1.85 -18.58
N GLU A 314 -18.50 1.54 -17.35
CA GLU A 314 -19.89 1.11 -17.08
C GLU A 314 -20.96 2.18 -17.39
N ASN A 315 -20.59 3.43 -17.69
CA ASN A 315 -21.52 4.50 -18.09
C ASN A 315 -21.79 4.54 -19.60
N HIS A 316 -21.23 3.62 -20.39
CA HIS A 316 -21.45 3.58 -21.84
C HIS A 316 -22.95 3.41 -22.19
N ASP A 317 -23.45 4.13 -23.19
CA ASP A 317 -24.88 4.17 -23.56
C ASP A 317 -25.33 2.98 -24.43
N GLY A 318 -24.46 2.00 -24.67
CA GLY A 318 -24.67 0.89 -25.60
C GLY A 318 -24.83 1.28 -27.08
N THR A 319 -24.64 2.54 -27.47
CA THR A 319 -24.87 3.01 -28.84
C THR A 319 -23.61 2.95 -29.72
N ALA A 320 -23.68 3.65 -30.86
CA ALA A 320 -22.54 3.91 -31.74
C ALA A 320 -21.68 5.11 -31.29
N SER A 321 -21.96 5.71 -30.12
CA SER A 321 -21.05 6.70 -29.54
C SER A 321 -19.69 6.08 -29.20
N LYS A 322 -18.70 6.96 -29.09
CA LYS A 322 -17.37 6.66 -28.55
C LYS A 322 -17.11 7.35 -27.22
N ASP A 323 -18.04 8.14 -26.72
CA ASP A 323 -17.98 8.68 -25.35
C ASP A 323 -17.89 7.50 -24.35
N HIS A 324 -17.23 7.71 -23.20
CA HIS A 324 -16.87 6.64 -22.24
C HIS A 324 -15.99 5.50 -22.82
N THR A 325 -15.37 5.70 -24.00
CA THR A 325 -14.47 4.73 -24.63
C THR A 325 -13.00 5.19 -24.60
N THR A 326 -12.11 4.30 -24.20
CA THR A 326 -10.66 4.39 -24.43
C THR A 326 -10.26 3.46 -25.58
N GLU A 327 -9.50 3.98 -26.55
CA GLU A 327 -8.80 3.18 -27.56
C GLU A 327 -7.29 3.27 -27.32
N GLU A 328 -6.63 2.13 -27.20
CA GLU A 328 -5.17 2.06 -27.06
C GLU A 328 -4.55 1.28 -28.23
N PHE A 329 -3.51 1.87 -28.83
CA PHE A 329 -2.86 1.32 -30.02
C PHE A 329 -1.42 0.96 -29.70
N THR A 330 -1.09 -0.34 -29.80
CA THR A 330 0.25 -0.87 -29.54
C THR A 330 0.95 -1.29 -30.84
N ASN A 331 2.28 -1.11 -30.87
CA ASN A 331 3.12 -1.54 -31.98
C ASN A 331 3.50 -3.04 -31.87
N LYS A 332 4.30 -3.53 -32.83
CA LYS A 332 4.75 -4.94 -32.89
C LYS A 332 5.84 -5.30 -31.84
N GLN A 333 6.04 -4.41 -30.87
CA GLN A 333 6.91 -4.51 -29.69
C GLN A 333 6.09 -4.14 -28.42
N GLY A 334 4.77 -4.34 -28.44
CA GLY A 334 3.84 -4.05 -27.34
C GLY A 334 3.74 -2.59 -26.94
N GLN A 335 4.54 -1.68 -27.50
CA GLN A 335 4.62 -0.31 -27.00
C GLN A 335 3.39 0.47 -27.44
N VAL A 336 2.67 1.06 -26.48
CA VAL A 336 1.62 2.05 -26.74
C VAL A 336 2.22 3.19 -27.56
N VAL A 337 1.69 3.43 -28.77
CA VAL A 337 2.07 4.56 -29.65
C VAL A 337 1.02 5.66 -29.67
N LEU A 338 -0.23 5.33 -29.28
CA LEU A 338 -1.34 6.25 -29.11
C LEU A 338 -2.28 5.68 -28.04
N LYS A 339 -2.60 6.49 -27.03
CA LYS A 339 -3.77 6.30 -26.16
C LYS A 339 -4.78 7.40 -26.50
N ARG A 340 -6.03 7.03 -26.78
CA ARG A 340 -7.08 7.94 -27.23
C ARG A 340 -8.33 7.77 -26.38
N THR A 341 -8.81 8.85 -25.80
CA THR A 341 -10.14 8.93 -25.18
C THR A 341 -11.05 9.85 -26.00
N TYR A 342 -12.32 9.95 -25.63
CA TYR A 342 -13.34 10.67 -26.39
C TYR A 342 -14.26 11.51 -25.49
N ASP A 343 -14.58 12.72 -25.94
CA ASP A 343 -15.54 13.62 -25.32
C ASP A 343 -16.43 14.28 -26.38
N ASN A 344 -17.75 14.12 -26.27
CA ASN A 344 -18.74 14.58 -27.26
C ASN A 344 -18.33 14.17 -28.70
N GLY A 345 -17.92 12.91 -28.87
CA GLY A 345 -17.39 12.34 -30.11
C GLY A 345 -16.03 12.88 -30.60
N THR A 346 -15.41 13.83 -29.89
CA THR A 346 -14.11 14.42 -30.22
C THR A 346 -12.97 13.62 -29.59
N SER A 347 -11.90 13.32 -30.34
CA SER A 347 -10.80 12.52 -29.82
C SER A 347 -9.73 13.33 -29.06
N HIS A 348 -9.30 12.78 -27.94
CA HIS A 348 -8.18 13.24 -27.12
C HIS A 348 -7.01 12.27 -27.31
N ASP A 349 -6.22 12.50 -28.37
CA ASP A 349 -5.09 11.67 -28.76
C ASP A 349 -3.82 12.03 -27.95
N THR A 350 -3.26 11.08 -27.20
CA THR A 350 -1.91 11.20 -26.59
C THR A 350 -0.94 10.28 -27.34
N TYR A 351 0.00 10.86 -28.11
CA TYR A 351 0.96 10.11 -28.91
C TYR A 351 2.29 9.89 -28.18
N TYR A 352 2.82 8.68 -28.27
CA TYR A 352 4.06 8.27 -27.63
C TYR A 352 5.09 7.88 -28.71
N VAL A 353 6.19 8.62 -28.80
CA VAL A 353 7.11 8.55 -29.95
C VAL A 353 8.48 8.04 -29.53
N TYR A 354 8.83 6.85 -30.02
CA TYR A 354 10.07 6.14 -29.69
C TYR A 354 11.16 6.34 -30.75
N ASP A 355 12.42 6.28 -30.32
CA ASP A 355 13.57 6.21 -31.23
C ASP A 355 13.86 4.79 -31.75
N HIS A 356 14.88 4.67 -32.61
CA HIS A 356 15.29 3.39 -33.18
C HIS A 356 15.92 2.40 -32.17
N TYR A 357 16.21 2.84 -30.94
CA TYR A 357 16.66 1.99 -29.85
C TYR A 357 15.51 1.58 -28.91
N GLY A 358 14.30 2.11 -29.12
CA GLY A 358 13.11 1.86 -28.30
C GLY A 358 12.99 2.77 -27.08
N ASN A 359 13.69 3.91 -27.06
CA ASN A 359 13.61 4.93 -26.01
C ASN A 359 12.47 5.91 -26.30
N LEU A 360 11.59 6.17 -25.32
CA LEU A 360 10.53 7.19 -25.45
C LEU A 360 11.16 8.58 -25.54
N SER A 361 11.10 9.21 -26.72
CA SER A 361 11.78 10.48 -27.00
C SER A 361 10.86 11.69 -26.93
N PHE A 362 9.58 11.52 -27.30
CA PHE A 362 8.55 12.55 -27.17
C PHE A 362 7.23 11.96 -26.68
N VAL A 363 6.46 12.77 -25.96
CA VAL A 363 5.01 12.57 -25.78
C VAL A 363 4.29 13.83 -26.23
N LEU A 364 3.25 13.66 -27.04
CA LEU A 364 2.43 14.74 -27.61
C LEU A 364 1.04 14.65 -26.98
N PRO A 365 0.68 15.52 -26.02
CA PRO A 365 -0.61 15.49 -25.33
C PRO A 365 -1.78 15.94 -26.22
N PRO A 366 -3.03 15.69 -25.81
CA PRO A 366 -4.21 16.00 -26.62
C PRO A 366 -4.32 17.44 -27.14
N LYS A 367 -3.86 18.46 -26.39
CA LYS A 367 -3.85 19.88 -26.84
C LYS A 367 -2.82 20.15 -27.96
N ALA A 368 -1.86 19.26 -28.17
CA ALA A 368 -0.92 19.27 -29.28
C ALA A 368 -1.40 18.43 -30.50
N GLU A 369 -2.70 18.10 -30.58
CA GLU A 369 -3.30 17.41 -31.73
C GLU A 369 -4.77 17.83 -32.00
N PRO A 370 -5.25 17.87 -33.27
CA PRO A 370 -4.59 17.33 -34.46
C PRO A 370 -3.98 18.42 -35.36
N HIS A 371 -2.67 18.32 -35.62
CA HIS A 371 -1.99 19.21 -36.58
C HIS A 371 -2.08 18.70 -38.04
N ALA A 372 -1.77 19.53 -39.04
CA ALA A 372 -1.68 19.08 -40.45
C ALA A 372 -0.33 18.41 -40.79
N ASP A 373 0.65 18.61 -39.92
CA ASP A 373 1.99 18.02 -39.90
C ASP A 373 2.26 17.62 -38.42
N LYS A 374 3.51 17.43 -38.00
CA LYS A 374 3.90 17.40 -36.59
C LYS A 374 3.62 18.75 -35.85
N PRO A 375 3.59 18.77 -34.50
CA PRO A 375 3.64 20.00 -33.70
C PRO A 375 4.74 20.99 -34.10
N ASP A 376 4.50 22.30 -33.98
CA ASP A 376 5.49 23.33 -34.29
C ASP A 376 6.51 23.55 -33.16
N THR A 377 7.41 24.52 -33.32
CA THR A 377 8.46 24.80 -32.32
C THR A 377 7.93 25.29 -30.98
N THR A 378 6.74 25.90 -30.96
CA THR A 378 6.09 26.39 -29.75
C THR A 378 5.29 25.27 -29.09
N GLU A 379 4.46 24.52 -29.82
CA GLU A 379 3.79 23.33 -29.24
C GLU A 379 4.79 22.32 -28.67
N LEU A 380 5.90 22.08 -29.39
CA LEU A 380 6.94 21.16 -28.92
C LEU A 380 7.64 21.68 -27.66
N ALA A 381 7.73 23.00 -27.47
CA ALA A 381 8.35 23.60 -26.29
C ALA A 381 7.36 23.76 -25.11
N GLU A 382 6.08 24.00 -25.35
CA GLU A 382 5.15 24.44 -24.31
C GLU A 382 4.10 23.38 -23.95
N LEU A 383 3.80 22.41 -24.83
CA LEU A 383 2.83 21.34 -24.61
C LEU A 383 3.45 19.93 -24.62
N CYS A 384 4.58 19.71 -25.28
CA CYS A 384 5.13 18.35 -25.47
C CYS A 384 6.24 18.00 -24.48
N TYR A 385 6.27 16.73 -24.06
CA TYR A 385 7.36 16.16 -23.29
C TYR A 385 8.52 15.78 -24.22
N GLN A 386 9.77 16.01 -23.80
CA GLN A 386 10.97 15.68 -24.59
C GLN A 386 12.04 15.01 -23.74
N TYR A 387 12.72 14.00 -24.29
CA TYR A 387 13.69 13.18 -23.57
C TYR A 387 14.94 12.88 -24.42
N VAL A 388 16.12 13.10 -23.85
CA VAL A 388 17.44 12.90 -24.49
C VAL A 388 18.20 11.80 -23.77
N TYR A 389 18.84 10.91 -24.54
CA TYR A 389 19.54 9.74 -24.02
C TYR A 389 21.03 9.76 -24.39
N ASP A 390 21.87 9.10 -23.58
CA ASP A 390 23.28 8.84 -23.88
C ASP A 390 23.49 7.52 -24.64
N ASP A 391 24.73 7.13 -24.90
CA ASP A 391 25.05 5.85 -25.57
C ASP A 391 24.99 4.60 -24.67
N LEU A 392 24.48 4.76 -23.44
CA LEU A 392 24.05 3.68 -22.55
C LEU A 392 22.51 3.62 -22.41
N ASN A 393 21.78 4.36 -23.25
CA ASN A 393 20.31 4.56 -23.19
C ASN A 393 19.80 5.18 -21.88
N ARG A 394 20.63 5.87 -21.10
CA ARG A 394 20.21 6.51 -19.86
C ARG A 394 19.61 7.88 -20.14
N LEU A 395 18.51 8.23 -19.46
CA LEU A 395 17.87 9.54 -19.59
C LEU A 395 18.78 10.64 -19.01
N VAL A 396 19.36 11.49 -19.85
CA VAL A 396 20.33 12.51 -19.42
C VAL A 396 19.81 13.94 -19.47
N GLU A 397 18.80 14.23 -20.29
CA GLU A 397 18.17 15.55 -20.36
C GLU A 397 16.65 15.35 -20.57
N LYS A 398 15.79 16.00 -19.76
CA LYS A 398 14.33 15.96 -19.92
C LYS A 398 13.73 17.37 -19.94
N LYS A 399 12.60 17.52 -20.64
CA LYS A 399 11.80 18.75 -20.63
C LYS A 399 10.32 18.39 -20.49
N ILE A 400 9.68 19.09 -19.55
CA ILE A 400 8.26 19.01 -19.21
C ILE A 400 7.54 20.22 -19.86
N PRO A 401 6.26 20.10 -20.27
CA PRO A 401 5.45 21.23 -20.73
C PRO A 401 5.48 22.40 -19.75
N GLY A 402 5.49 23.64 -20.25
CA GLY A 402 5.64 24.85 -19.42
C GLY A 402 7.00 25.03 -18.71
N LYS A 403 7.88 24.02 -18.65
CA LYS A 403 9.16 24.03 -17.90
C LYS A 403 10.38 24.09 -18.81
N GLY A 404 11.48 24.70 -18.38
CA GLY A 404 12.77 24.61 -19.07
C GLY A 404 13.41 23.21 -19.04
N TRP A 405 14.62 23.07 -19.60
CA TRP A 405 15.35 21.79 -19.64
C TRP A 405 15.99 21.43 -18.29
N GLU A 406 15.81 20.18 -17.88
CA GLU A 406 16.45 19.54 -16.75
C GLU A 406 17.56 18.58 -17.20
N TYR A 407 18.67 18.56 -16.46
CA TYR A 407 19.86 17.75 -16.76
C TYR A 407 20.13 16.74 -15.64
N ILE A 408 20.55 15.53 -16.04
CA ILE A 408 20.90 14.41 -15.16
C ILE A 408 22.31 13.91 -15.52
N ILE A 409 23.10 13.59 -14.49
CA ILE A 409 24.46 13.06 -14.61
C ILE A 409 24.60 11.83 -13.71
N TYR A 410 25.16 10.75 -14.26
CA TYR A 410 25.27 9.44 -13.60
C TYR A 410 26.72 9.11 -13.20
N ASN A 411 26.92 8.24 -12.22
CA ASN A 411 28.22 7.56 -12.05
C ASN A 411 28.34 6.32 -12.94
N LYS A 412 29.51 5.69 -12.91
CA LYS A 412 29.82 4.39 -13.53
C LYS A 412 29.07 3.16 -12.96
N LEU A 413 28.08 3.37 -12.10
CA LEU A 413 27.15 2.36 -11.59
C LEU A 413 25.69 2.79 -11.89
N ASP A 414 25.49 3.63 -12.90
CA ASP A 414 24.21 4.09 -13.45
C ASP A 414 23.21 4.72 -12.45
N ARG A 415 23.73 5.20 -11.31
CA ARG A 415 22.95 5.96 -10.32
C ARG A 415 23.06 7.46 -10.60
N PRO A 416 21.96 8.23 -10.57
CA PRO A 416 22.00 9.70 -10.66
C PRO A 416 22.81 10.29 -9.50
N ILE A 417 23.81 11.12 -9.82
CA ILE A 417 24.68 11.81 -8.84
C ILE A 417 24.47 13.31 -8.84
N MET A 418 24.17 13.93 -9.99
CA MET A 418 23.91 15.38 -10.05
C MET A 418 22.73 15.70 -10.95
N THR A 419 21.93 16.69 -10.54
CA THR A 419 20.79 17.23 -11.31
C THR A 419 20.79 18.76 -11.32
N GLN A 420 20.23 19.34 -12.39
CA GLN A 420 20.08 20.79 -12.56
C GLN A 420 18.88 21.09 -13.46
N ASP A 421 17.93 21.86 -12.96
CA ASP A 421 16.85 22.47 -13.74
C ASP A 421 17.27 23.83 -14.35
N THR A 422 16.33 24.66 -14.78
CA THR A 422 16.67 25.93 -15.44
C THR A 422 17.00 27.03 -14.44
N ASN A 423 16.20 27.17 -13.37
CA ASN A 423 16.48 28.14 -12.30
C ASN A 423 17.84 27.88 -11.62
N LEU A 424 18.17 26.61 -11.37
CA LEU A 424 19.48 26.20 -10.84
C LEU A 424 20.61 26.49 -11.83
N ARG A 425 20.39 26.29 -13.14
CA ARG A 425 21.39 26.57 -14.19
C ARG A 425 21.75 28.05 -14.30
N GLU A 426 20.77 28.94 -14.21
CA GLU A 426 20.99 30.39 -14.19
C GLU A 426 21.81 30.82 -12.97
N GLN A 427 21.56 30.19 -11.82
CA GLN A 427 22.35 30.38 -10.60
C GLN A 427 23.69 29.63 -10.59
N ASN A 428 24.01 28.88 -11.65
CA ASN A 428 25.19 28.00 -11.75
C ASN A 428 25.25 26.95 -10.61
N ARG A 429 24.10 26.48 -10.12
CA ARG A 429 23.98 25.49 -9.03
C ARG A 429 23.59 24.12 -9.59
N TRP A 430 24.03 23.07 -8.92
CA TRP A 430 23.67 21.67 -9.18
C TRP A 430 23.33 21.01 -7.85
N LEU A 431 22.21 20.29 -7.78
CA LEU A 431 21.94 19.37 -6.67
C LEU A 431 22.80 18.11 -6.84
N PHE A 432 23.15 17.45 -5.74
CA PHE A 432 23.83 16.16 -5.78
C PHE A 432 23.31 15.15 -4.75
N THR A 433 23.44 13.88 -5.09
CA THR A 433 23.19 12.73 -4.23
C THR A 433 24.44 11.86 -4.16
N LYS A 434 24.87 11.49 -2.95
CA LYS A 434 25.96 10.53 -2.72
C LYS A 434 25.45 9.29 -2.02
N TYR A 435 26.00 8.15 -2.43
CA TYR A 435 25.62 6.82 -1.97
C TYR A 435 26.77 6.14 -1.24
N ASP A 436 26.45 5.25 -0.32
CA ASP A 436 27.41 4.35 0.31
C ASP A 436 27.78 3.15 -0.58
N VAL A 437 28.66 2.31 -0.06
CA VAL A 437 29.15 1.07 -0.68
C VAL A 437 28.05 0.03 -0.99
N PHE A 438 26.90 0.11 -0.33
CA PHE A 438 25.75 -0.80 -0.51
C PHE A 438 24.65 -0.22 -1.42
N GLY A 439 24.93 0.88 -2.12
CA GLY A 439 23.97 1.51 -3.02
C GLY A 439 23.05 2.53 -2.36
N ARG A 440 23.18 2.79 -1.06
CA ARG A 440 22.15 3.44 -0.23
C ARG A 440 22.49 4.92 -0.01
N VAL A 441 21.50 5.83 0.04
CA VAL A 441 21.75 7.29 0.07
C VAL A 441 22.43 7.74 1.37
N ALA A 442 23.71 8.10 1.29
CA ALA A 442 24.54 8.51 2.42
C ALA A 442 24.33 9.99 2.78
N TYR A 443 24.35 10.88 1.78
CA TYR A 443 24.03 12.30 1.94
C TYR A 443 23.68 12.99 0.62
N THR A 444 22.82 14.00 0.67
CA THR A 444 22.50 14.90 -0.45
C THR A 444 22.99 16.31 -0.18
N GLY A 445 23.11 17.13 -1.22
CA GLY A 445 23.59 18.50 -1.09
C GLY A 445 23.60 19.25 -2.40
N MET A 446 24.45 20.28 -2.48
CA MET A 446 24.47 21.19 -3.64
C MET A 446 25.87 21.77 -3.90
N LYS A 447 26.23 21.91 -5.18
CA LYS A 447 27.50 22.47 -5.68
C LYS A 447 27.29 23.58 -6.70
N THR A 448 28.01 24.67 -6.55
CA THR A 448 28.08 25.79 -7.48
C THR A 448 29.20 25.57 -8.50
N SER A 449 28.86 25.58 -9.79
CA SER A 449 29.79 25.57 -10.91
C SER A 449 29.07 25.89 -12.23
N SER A 450 29.70 26.72 -13.06
CA SER A 450 29.31 27.01 -14.44
C SER A 450 29.68 25.91 -15.45
N SER A 451 30.05 24.71 -14.96
CA SER A 451 30.42 23.57 -15.80
C SER A 451 29.21 22.94 -16.49
N THR A 452 29.43 22.40 -17.70
CA THR A 452 28.37 21.74 -18.47
C THR A 452 28.13 20.30 -18.03
N ARG A 453 26.92 19.78 -18.32
CA ARG A 453 26.52 18.39 -18.09
C ARG A 453 27.54 17.38 -18.66
N HIS A 454 27.97 17.57 -19.91
CA HIS A 454 29.00 16.73 -20.55
C HIS A 454 30.37 16.81 -19.85
N HIS A 455 30.75 17.94 -19.24
CA HIS A 455 31.99 17.99 -18.45
C HIS A 455 31.87 17.17 -17.18
N PHE A 456 30.79 17.32 -16.41
CA PHE A 456 30.61 16.57 -15.17
C PHE A 456 30.41 15.07 -15.38
N GLN A 457 29.72 14.64 -16.44
CA GLN A 457 29.68 13.22 -16.81
C GLN A 457 31.11 12.68 -17.05
N SER A 458 31.93 13.40 -17.83
CA SER A 458 33.33 12.98 -18.12
C SER A 458 34.23 12.90 -16.86
N LEU A 459 33.94 13.68 -15.81
CA LEU A 459 34.61 13.54 -14.52
C LEU A 459 34.09 12.33 -13.73
N LEU A 460 32.76 12.15 -13.66
CA LEU A 460 32.11 11.05 -12.93
C LEU A 460 32.43 9.67 -13.48
N ASP A 461 32.58 9.55 -14.81
CA ASP A 461 33.04 8.33 -15.49
C ASP A 461 34.43 7.87 -14.99
N SER A 462 35.27 8.82 -14.56
CA SER A 462 36.62 8.57 -14.04
C SER A 462 36.73 8.48 -12.51
N SER A 463 35.64 8.79 -11.78
CA SER A 463 35.66 9.01 -10.32
C SER A 463 35.43 7.73 -9.49
N ALA A 464 35.58 7.82 -8.17
CA ALA A 464 35.00 6.83 -7.26
C ALA A 464 33.46 6.90 -7.30
N ALA A 465 32.78 5.78 -7.05
CA ALA A 465 31.33 5.67 -7.22
C ALA A 465 30.53 5.83 -5.92
N TYR A 466 31.16 5.66 -4.76
CA TYR A 466 30.51 5.61 -3.45
C TYR A 466 31.39 6.23 -2.37
N GLU A 467 30.79 6.48 -1.20
CA GLU A 467 31.47 6.86 0.02
C GLU A 467 31.52 5.71 1.04
N GLU A 468 32.52 5.74 1.92
CA GLU A 468 32.68 4.80 3.03
C GLU A 468 32.36 5.49 4.36
N LYS A 469 31.71 4.77 5.29
CA LYS A 469 31.43 5.30 6.63
C LYS A 469 32.73 5.34 7.45
N VAL A 470 33.02 6.47 8.09
CA VAL A 470 34.23 6.69 8.91
C VAL A 470 33.87 6.80 10.40
N ALA A 471 34.76 6.30 11.26
CA ALA A 471 34.53 6.22 12.71
C ALA A 471 34.53 7.57 13.46
N THR A 472 34.87 8.66 12.78
CA THR A 472 34.93 10.02 13.32
C THR A 472 34.29 11.02 12.36
N GLY A 473 33.74 12.12 12.89
CA GLY A 473 33.20 13.26 12.12
C GLY A 473 34.29 14.09 11.43
N THR A 474 35.22 13.41 10.76
CA THR A 474 36.34 13.96 9.98
C THR A 474 36.06 13.92 8.47
N GLY A 475 34.86 13.50 8.08
CA GLY A 475 34.34 13.66 6.73
C GLY A 475 34.08 15.12 6.37
N TYR A 476 33.69 15.36 5.12
CA TYR A 476 33.44 16.72 4.64
C TYR A 476 32.35 17.42 5.46
N ARG A 477 32.63 18.65 5.92
CA ARG A 477 31.79 19.44 6.86
C ARG A 477 31.34 18.67 8.11
N GLY A 478 32.11 17.69 8.59
CA GLY A 478 31.82 16.95 9.82
C GLY A 478 30.88 15.75 9.65
N THR A 479 30.63 15.32 8.41
CA THR A 479 29.98 14.03 8.12
C THR A 479 30.80 12.85 8.66
N TYR A 480 30.13 11.71 8.88
CA TYR A 480 30.77 10.42 9.20
C TYR A 480 30.91 9.56 7.94
N TYR A 481 31.15 10.19 6.79
CA TYR A 481 31.44 9.55 5.49
C TYR A 481 32.68 10.18 4.84
N THR A 482 33.31 9.48 3.92
CA THR A 482 34.34 10.05 3.03
C THR A 482 33.75 11.11 2.08
N SER A 483 34.61 11.78 1.31
CA SER A 483 34.21 12.60 0.14
C SER A 483 35.08 12.26 -1.07
N ASN A 484 35.19 10.95 -1.33
CA ASN A 484 36.03 10.33 -2.35
C ASN A 484 35.31 10.27 -3.71
N ALA A 485 33.98 10.14 -3.72
CA ALA A 485 33.18 10.22 -4.93
C ALA A 485 33.01 11.68 -5.35
N TYR A 486 32.88 11.92 -6.66
CA TYR A 486 32.56 13.27 -7.15
C TYR A 486 31.07 13.59 -6.86
N PRO A 487 30.68 14.81 -6.46
CA PRO A 487 31.54 15.97 -6.19
C PRO A 487 32.37 15.84 -4.90
N ASP A 488 33.67 16.05 -5.01
CA ASP A 488 34.61 16.05 -3.87
C ASP A 488 34.43 17.27 -2.93
N THR A 489 33.95 18.37 -3.52
CA THR A 489 33.85 19.72 -2.98
C THR A 489 32.49 20.33 -3.30
N PHE A 490 31.81 20.94 -2.33
CA PHE A 490 30.44 21.45 -2.50
C PHE A 490 30.06 22.45 -1.39
N ASP A 491 29.04 23.28 -1.65
CA ASP A 491 28.73 24.45 -0.82
C ASP A 491 27.82 24.12 0.35
N GLU A 492 26.93 23.13 0.20
CA GLU A 492 25.92 22.79 1.18
C GLU A 492 25.63 21.29 1.21
N VAL A 493 25.22 20.80 2.38
CA VAL A 493 24.68 19.45 2.59
C VAL A 493 23.24 19.63 3.06
N HIS A 494 22.33 18.90 2.43
CA HIS A 494 20.89 19.01 2.61
C HIS A 494 20.35 17.90 3.51
N THR A 495 20.73 16.65 3.24
CA THR A 495 20.43 15.49 4.10
C THR A 495 21.70 14.68 4.37
N ILE A 496 21.77 14.00 5.52
CA ILE A 496 22.77 12.96 5.81
C ILE A 496 22.05 11.83 6.52
N ASN A 497 22.30 10.58 6.14
CA ASN A 497 21.67 9.43 6.76
C ASN A 497 22.72 8.45 7.29
N TYR A 498 22.45 7.84 8.44
CA TYR A 498 23.43 7.04 9.18
C TYR A 498 22.90 5.63 9.46
N TYR A 499 23.76 4.66 9.17
CA TYR A 499 23.39 3.27 9.04
C TYR A 499 24.28 2.36 9.87
N ASP A 500 23.79 1.15 10.13
CA ASP A 500 24.55 0.00 10.63
C ASP A 500 25.05 0.10 12.09
N ASP A 501 25.27 1.29 12.63
CA ASP A 501 25.64 1.56 14.03
C ASP A 501 25.56 3.06 14.40
N TYR A 502 25.44 3.33 15.70
CA TYR A 502 25.26 4.66 16.29
C TYR A 502 26.54 5.51 16.39
N ASN A 503 27.61 5.18 15.65
CA ASN A 503 28.86 5.96 15.65
C ASN A 503 28.74 7.21 14.77
N PHE A 504 27.91 8.17 15.20
CA PHE A 504 27.78 9.50 14.62
C PHE A 504 27.36 10.51 15.71
N ASN A 505 27.24 11.80 15.36
CA ASN A 505 26.70 12.79 16.30
C ASN A 505 25.16 12.63 16.45
N ILE A 506 24.75 11.79 17.39
CA ILE A 506 23.37 11.49 17.80
C ILE A 506 22.63 12.67 18.49
N ALA A 507 23.26 13.84 18.63
CA ALA A 507 22.68 15.10 19.16
C ALA A 507 22.05 15.08 20.56
N GLY A 508 22.11 13.95 21.28
CA GLY A 508 21.45 13.73 22.58
C GLY A 508 20.69 12.41 22.66
N GLY A 509 20.34 11.81 21.51
CA GLY A 509 19.54 10.59 21.35
C GLY A 509 20.22 9.29 21.77
N SER A 510 20.68 9.24 23.02
CA SER A 510 21.25 8.04 23.65
C SER A 510 20.16 6.96 23.83
N PRO A 511 20.48 5.66 23.67
CA PRO A 511 19.49 4.59 23.76
C PRO A 511 18.77 4.61 25.11
N GLN A 512 17.44 4.61 25.09
CA GLN A 512 16.62 4.43 26.28
C GLN A 512 15.88 3.10 26.24
N THR A 513 15.68 2.49 27.40
CA THR A 513 14.74 1.38 27.54
C THR A 513 13.31 1.91 27.34
N ALA A 514 12.56 1.22 26.50
CA ALA A 514 11.14 1.44 26.23
C ALA A 514 10.37 0.21 26.73
N TYR A 515 9.44 0.42 27.67
CA TYR A 515 8.56 -0.65 28.19
C TYR A 515 9.29 -1.93 28.65
N GLY A 516 10.46 -1.77 29.27
CA GLY A 516 11.32 -2.87 29.71
C GLY A 516 12.24 -3.48 28.64
N VAL A 517 12.07 -3.12 27.36
CA VAL A 517 12.93 -3.54 26.25
C VAL A 517 14.12 -2.59 26.11
N THR A 518 15.34 -3.12 26.28
CA THR A 518 16.59 -2.39 26.01
C THR A 518 16.95 -2.50 24.51
N PRO A 519 17.27 -1.39 23.82
CA PRO A 519 17.67 -1.42 22.41
C PRO A 519 18.94 -2.23 22.12
N ILE A 520 19.07 -2.67 20.87
CA ILE A 520 20.32 -3.25 20.34
C ILE A 520 21.37 -2.17 20.09
N THR A 521 22.65 -2.51 20.28
CA THR A 521 23.79 -1.59 20.02
C THR A 521 24.44 -1.80 18.65
N ASN A 522 24.19 -2.93 18.00
CA ASN A 522 24.70 -3.28 16.68
C ASN A 522 23.50 -3.48 15.74
N ALA A 523 23.33 -2.57 14.77
CA ALA A 523 22.10 -2.41 14.00
C ALA A 523 22.38 -2.54 12.49
N LYS A 524 23.16 -3.55 12.10
CA LYS A 524 23.58 -3.79 10.70
C LYS A 524 22.38 -3.90 9.76
N GLY A 525 22.43 -3.16 8.66
CA GLY A 525 21.34 -3.00 7.69
C GLY A 525 20.33 -1.89 8.02
N LEU A 526 20.28 -1.37 9.25
CA LEU A 526 19.18 -0.50 9.70
C LEU A 526 19.49 1.00 9.65
N ALA A 527 18.42 1.79 9.54
CA ALA A 527 18.43 3.26 9.55
C ALA A 527 18.59 3.84 10.96
N THR A 528 19.81 3.74 11.51
CA THR A 528 20.14 4.19 12.88
C THR A 528 19.92 5.68 13.15
N GLY A 529 19.92 6.54 12.11
CA GLY A 529 19.47 7.92 12.24
C GLY A 529 19.63 8.74 10.96
N SER A 530 19.21 10.00 11.01
CA SER A 530 19.30 10.96 9.90
C SER A 530 19.52 12.38 10.40
N LYS A 531 19.90 13.26 9.48
CA LYS A 531 20.00 14.70 9.64
C LYS A 531 19.43 15.38 8.41
N VAL A 532 18.46 16.29 8.61
CA VAL A 532 17.90 17.15 7.57
C VAL A 532 18.20 18.60 7.93
N ARG A 533 18.76 19.37 7.01
CA ARG A 533 19.08 20.80 7.21
C ARG A 533 17.80 21.63 7.14
N VAL A 534 17.66 22.65 7.99
CA VAL A 534 16.67 23.72 7.77
C VAL A 534 17.23 24.72 6.77
N LEU A 535 16.55 24.90 5.63
CA LEU A 535 17.09 25.64 4.49
C LEU A 535 17.30 27.12 4.81
N GLY A 536 18.42 27.68 4.33
CA GLY A 536 18.85 29.05 4.65
C GLY A 536 19.54 29.20 6.02
N THR A 537 19.72 28.11 6.76
CA THR A 537 20.38 28.09 8.08
C THR A 537 21.51 27.05 8.12
N ASP A 538 22.31 27.06 9.19
CA ASP A 538 23.24 25.96 9.49
C ASP A 538 22.63 24.89 10.44
N ASP A 539 21.36 25.04 10.81
CA ASP A 539 20.66 24.17 11.77
C ASP A 539 20.21 22.84 11.16
N TRP A 540 20.11 21.83 12.01
CA TRP A 540 19.79 20.46 11.65
C TRP A 540 18.69 19.89 12.54
N ILE A 541 17.70 19.29 11.89
CA ILE A 541 16.82 18.29 12.50
C ILE A 541 17.62 16.98 12.54
N THR A 542 17.87 16.41 13.72
CA THR A 542 18.64 15.16 13.90
C THR A 542 17.76 14.09 14.52
N THR A 543 17.48 13.03 13.76
CA THR A 543 16.66 11.89 14.19
C THR A 543 17.55 10.67 14.46
N VAL A 544 17.23 9.88 15.49
CA VAL A 544 17.97 8.67 15.88
C VAL A 544 16.97 7.58 16.25
N THR A 545 17.05 6.43 15.58
CA THR A 545 16.09 5.33 15.72
C THR A 545 16.74 4.14 16.42
N HIS A 546 16.18 3.74 17.55
CA HIS A 546 16.66 2.64 18.40
C HIS A 546 15.73 1.44 18.30
N TYR A 547 16.33 0.28 17.98
CA TYR A 547 15.62 -0.93 17.59
C TYR A 547 15.65 -2.02 18.68
N ASP A 548 14.63 -2.88 18.71
CA ASP A 548 14.63 -4.11 19.50
C ASP A 548 15.42 -5.25 18.83
N LYS A 549 15.44 -6.43 19.46
CA LYS A 549 16.11 -7.64 18.93
C LYS A 549 15.44 -8.24 17.69
N LYS A 550 14.28 -7.75 17.26
CA LYS A 550 13.60 -8.09 16.01
C LYS A 550 13.80 -7.00 14.94
N SER A 551 14.72 -6.05 15.14
CA SER A 551 14.94 -4.89 14.27
C SER A 551 13.75 -3.93 14.15
N ARG A 552 12.84 -3.90 15.15
CA ARG A 552 11.65 -3.04 15.16
C ARG A 552 11.91 -1.75 15.95
N PRO A 553 11.46 -0.57 15.49
CA PRO A 553 11.71 0.69 16.18
C PRO A 553 10.91 0.75 17.50
N ILE A 554 11.61 0.89 18.63
CA ILE A 554 11.00 0.97 19.98
C ILE A 554 11.27 2.29 20.68
N TYR A 555 12.26 3.06 20.22
CA TYR A 555 12.55 4.39 20.73
C TYR A 555 13.10 5.28 19.61
N VAL A 556 12.43 6.40 19.34
CA VAL A 556 12.86 7.42 18.39
C VAL A 556 13.16 8.71 19.15
N TYR A 557 14.34 9.26 18.90
CA TYR A 557 14.72 10.61 19.33
C TYR A 557 14.74 11.53 18.11
N SER A 558 14.20 12.74 18.23
CA SER A 558 14.49 13.82 17.29
C SER A 558 14.88 15.10 18.03
N LYS A 559 15.75 15.90 17.43
CA LYS A 559 16.10 17.24 17.89
C LYS A 559 16.07 18.21 16.72
N ASN A 560 15.18 19.19 16.76
CA ASN A 560 15.14 20.30 15.81
C ASN A 560 15.87 21.51 16.43
N ALA A 561 17.10 21.77 15.96
CA ALA A 561 17.89 22.88 16.47
C ALA A 561 17.27 24.26 16.15
N TYR A 562 16.61 24.41 15.00
CA TYR A 562 16.04 25.68 14.53
C TYR A 562 14.78 26.10 15.30
N LEU A 563 13.96 25.12 15.72
CA LEU A 563 12.75 25.37 16.52
C LEU A 563 12.95 25.15 18.03
N ASP A 564 14.18 24.86 18.46
CA ASP A 564 14.52 24.61 19.86
C ASP A 564 13.70 23.46 20.49
N THR A 565 13.40 22.40 19.71
CA THR A 565 12.60 21.25 20.17
C THR A 565 13.37 19.94 20.27
N GLU A 566 12.93 19.09 21.20
CA GLU A 566 13.31 17.68 21.30
C GLU A 566 12.06 16.79 21.44
N ASP A 567 12.06 15.68 20.69
CA ASP A 567 11.04 14.65 20.70
C ASP A 567 11.61 13.31 21.13
N ARG A 568 10.81 12.57 21.92
CA ARG A 568 11.15 11.24 22.42
C ARG A 568 9.91 10.37 22.35
N VAL A 569 9.79 9.58 21.30
CA VAL A 569 8.72 8.59 21.12
C VAL A 569 9.22 7.24 21.60
N LYS A 570 8.47 6.57 22.48
CA LYS A 570 8.70 5.18 22.91
C LYS A 570 7.50 4.34 22.50
N SER A 571 7.73 3.13 22.00
CA SER A 571 6.65 2.24 21.54
C SER A 571 6.70 0.91 22.27
N GLN A 572 5.58 0.51 22.88
CA GLN A 572 5.32 -0.85 23.31
C GLN A 572 4.70 -1.60 22.14
N LEU A 573 5.40 -2.63 21.65
CA LEU A 573 4.92 -3.43 20.51
C LEU A 573 4.45 -4.81 20.99
N THR A 574 3.42 -5.35 20.34
CA THR A 574 3.04 -6.76 20.42
C THR A 574 4.17 -7.68 19.91
N PHE A 575 3.96 -9.00 19.85
CA PHE A 575 4.95 -9.89 19.25
C PHE A 575 5.00 -9.75 17.72
N ASP A 576 3.86 -9.57 17.06
CA ASP A 576 3.72 -9.37 15.62
C ASP A 576 4.13 -7.97 15.16
N GLY A 577 3.89 -6.90 15.93
CA GLY A 577 4.46 -5.57 15.66
C GLY A 577 3.56 -4.37 15.92
N MET A 578 2.26 -4.59 16.16
CA MET A 578 1.29 -3.53 16.47
C MET A 578 1.68 -2.78 17.74
N ALA A 579 1.47 -1.45 17.78
CA ALA A 579 1.82 -0.64 18.94
C ALA A 579 0.68 -0.62 19.95
N THR A 580 0.85 -1.17 21.16
CA THR A 580 -0.20 -1.17 22.20
C THR A 580 -0.20 0.08 23.06
N GLU A 581 0.97 0.70 23.25
CA GLU A 581 1.10 1.99 23.93
C GLU A 581 2.29 2.76 23.35
N THR A 582 2.12 4.05 23.05
CA THR A 582 3.22 4.95 22.72
C THR A 582 3.29 6.08 23.73
N THR A 583 4.51 6.46 24.14
CA THR A 583 4.77 7.66 24.96
C THR A 583 5.58 8.65 24.13
N THR A 584 4.99 9.81 23.83
CA THR A 584 5.63 10.92 23.13
C THR A 584 5.92 12.05 24.11
N VAL A 585 7.20 12.34 24.35
CA VAL A 585 7.63 13.51 25.14
C VAL A 585 8.18 14.58 24.21
N ARG A 586 7.44 15.70 24.08
CA ARG A 586 7.85 16.92 23.39
C ARG A 586 8.37 17.94 24.40
N GLN A 587 9.62 18.37 24.22
CA GLN A 587 10.20 19.51 24.92
C GLN A 587 10.46 20.65 23.92
N LYS A 588 10.16 21.89 24.30
CA LYS A 588 10.57 23.10 23.56
C LYS A 588 11.13 24.12 24.55
N THR A 589 12.23 24.79 24.22
CA THR A 589 12.86 25.78 25.10
C THR A 589 11.86 26.87 25.52
N GLY A 590 11.73 27.11 26.84
CA GLY A 590 10.82 28.10 27.41
C GLY A 590 9.34 27.69 27.51
N GLN A 591 8.94 26.55 26.96
CA GLN A 591 7.55 26.07 26.96
C GLN A 591 7.32 24.91 27.95
N LEU A 592 6.05 24.59 28.20
CA LEU A 592 5.67 23.40 28.95
C LEU A 592 6.15 22.13 28.22
N THR A 593 6.81 21.22 28.93
CA THR A 593 7.07 19.87 28.39
C THR A 593 5.75 19.11 28.32
N LEU A 594 5.44 18.59 27.13
CA LEU A 594 4.26 17.77 26.89
C LEU A 594 4.66 16.30 26.93
N THR A 595 3.91 15.49 27.67
CA THR A 595 4.01 14.03 27.68
C THR A 595 2.66 13.46 27.31
N ILE A 596 2.58 12.88 26.12
CA ILE A 596 1.38 12.24 25.59
C ILE A 596 1.59 10.73 25.72
N VAL A 597 0.57 10.03 26.22
CA VAL A 597 0.51 8.57 26.21
C VAL A 597 -0.71 8.16 25.41
N ASP A 598 -0.49 7.52 24.27
CA ASP A 598 -1.53 6.93 23.42
C ASP A 598 -1.57 5.43 23.67
N LYS A 599 -2.76 4.85 23.81
CA LYS A 599 -2.98 3.42 24.01
C LYS A 599 -3.91 2.89 22.94
N TYR A 600 -3.54 1.75 22.37
CA TYR A 600 -4.28 1.11 21.31
C TYR A 600 -4.69 -0.29 21.75
N SER A 601 -5.96 -0.63 21.55
CA SER A 601 -6.43 -2.02 21.58
C SER A 601 -6.77 -2.46 20.16
N TYR A 602 -6.48 -3.72 19.86
CA TYR A 602 -6.80 -4.36 18.58
C TYR A 602 -7.69 -5.57 18.85
N ASP A 603 -8.47 -5.97 17.84
CA ASP A 603 -9.28 -7.18 17.93
C ASP A 603 -8.43 -8.46 17.74
N HIS A 604 -9.07 -9.57 17.41
CA HIS A 604 -8.42 -10.87 17.15
C HIS A 604 -7.71 -10.91 15.77
N ALA A 605 -8.08 -10.03 14.84
CA ALA A 605 -7.59 -9.96 13.45
C ALA A 605 -6.70 -8.72 13.18
N ASN A 606 -6.14 -8.11 14.23
CA ASN A 606 -5.28 -6.90 14.19
C ASN A 606 -5.97 -5.60 13.73
N ARG A 607 -7.30 -5.53 13.62
CA ARG A 607 -8.02 -4.25 13.37
C ARG A 607 -7.99 -3.37 14.62
N LEU A 608 -7.81 -2.06 14.46
CA LEU A 608 -7.80 -1.10 15.58
C LEU A 608 -9.19 -1.05 16.22
N LYS A 609 -9.32 -1.46 17.48
CA LYS A 609 -10.58 -1.42 18.23
C LYS A 609 -10.74 -0.15 19.05
N SER A 610 -9.67 0.39 19.65
CA SER A 610 -9.78 1.65 20.41
C SER A 610 -8.46 2.42 20.47
N HIS A 611 -8.53 3.74 20.35
CA HIS A 611 -7.43 4.66 20.67
C HIS A 611 -7.82 5.54 21.85
N LEU A 612 -7.06 5.43 22.95
CA LEU A 612 -7.16 6.31 24.12
C LEU A 612 -5.94 7.25 24.17
N GLN A 613 -6.11 8.50 24.58
CA GLN A 613 -5.00 9.46 24.72
C GLN A 613 -4.97 10.10 26.12
N LYS A 614 -3.76 10.35 26.64
CA LYS A 614 -3.54 10.97 27.95
C LYS A 614 -2.40 11.99 27.91
N VAL A 615 -2.71 13.27 28.09
CA VAL A 615 -1.71 14.34 28.14
C VAL A 615 -1.32 14.68 29.59
N ASN A 616 -0.02 14.86 29.83
CA ASN A 616 0.60 15.34 31.08
C ASN A 616 0.16 14.63 32.37
N GLY A 617 -0.29 13.37 32.27
CA GLY A 617 -0.76 12.60 33.42
C GLY A 617 -2.14 13.04 33.95
N ALA A 618 -3.02 13.54 33.07
CA ALA A 618 -4.43 13.81 33.37
C ALA A 618 -5.12 12.67 34.16
N ALA A 619 -6.14 12.98 34.96
CA ALA A 619 -6.70 12.00 35.91
C ALA A 619 -7.31 10.77 35.24
N LEU A 620 -8.00 10.96 34.11
CA LEU A 620 -8.53 9.91 33.23
C LEU A 620 -7.76 9.89 31.91
N ASP A 621 -8.01 8.87 31.09
CA ASP A 621 -7.64 8.86 29.67
C ASP A 621 -8.85 9.39 28.87
N GLU A 622 -8.59 10.08 27.77
CA GLU A 622 -9.58 10.46 26.75
C GLU A 622 -9.79 9.28 25.80
N LEU A 623 -11.00 9.10 25.28
CA LEU A 623 -11.27 8.27 24.13
C LEU A 623 -11.18 9.13 22.87
N ILE A 624 -10.24 8.82 21.99
CA ILE A 624 -10.19 9.43 20.65
C ILE A 624 -11.22 8.73 19.75
N VAL A 625 -11.14 7.40 19.67
CA VAL A 625 -12.09 6.58 18.90
C VAL A 625 -12.21 5.15 19.45
N HIS A 626 -13.40 4.56 19.39
CA HIS A 626 -13.68 3.13 19.55
C HIS A 626 -14.40 2.59 18.31
N ASN A 627 -13.75 1.70 17.57
CA ASN A 627 -14.31 1.09 16.35
C ASN A 627 -15.09 -0.19 16.66
N ASN A 628 -16.20 -0.39 15.97
CA ASN A 628 -16.89 -1.68 15.84
C ASN A 628 -16.85 -2.12 14.37
N TYR A 629 -16.68 -3.42 14.16
CA TYR A 629 -16.60 -4.02 12.83
C TYR A 629 -17.73 -5.04 12.64
N ASP A 630 -18.27 -5.12 11.43
CA ASP A 630 -19.36 -6.04 11.08
C ASP A 630 -18.90 -7.51 10.99
N ASP A 631 -19.79 -8.40 10.55
CA ASP A 631 -19.49 -9.84 10.42
C ASP A 631 -18.57 -10.20 9.23
N LEU A 632 -18.36 -9.29 8.28
CA LEU A 632 -17.35 -9.42 7.22
C LEU A 632 -15.99 -8.80 7.61
N GLY A 633 -15.99 -7.88 8.58
CA GLY A 633 -14.83 -7.14 9.05
C GLY A 633 -14.73 -5.69 8.56
N GLN A 634 -15.76 -5.14 7.92
CA GLN A 634 -15.84 -3.72 7.52
C GLN A 634 -16.12 -2.83 8.74
N LEU A 635 -15.73 -1.55 8.70
CA LEU A 635 -15.94 -0.61 9.79
C LEU A 635 -17.44 -0.25 9.86
N GLN A 636 -18.14 -0.74 10.89
CA GLN A 636 -19.58 -0.48 11.02
C GLN A 636 -19.85 0.83 11.76
N THR A 637 -19.19 1.05 12.90
CA THR A 637 -19.40 2.26 13.71
C THR A 637 -18.12 2.75 14.39
N LYS A 638 -17.97 4.07 14.55
CA LYS A 638 -17.00 4.71 15.44
C LYS A 638 -17.73 5.39 16.59
N GLY A 639 -17.45 5.03 17.84
CA GLY A 639 -17.72 5.90 18.99
C GLY A 639 -16.58 6.91 19.13
N VAL A 640 -16.87 8.21 19.00
CA VAL A 640 -15.85 9.28 18.98
C VAL A 640 -15.98 10.20 20.20
N GLY A 641 -14.86 10.45 20.86
CA GLY A 641 -14.75 11.42 21.95
C GLY A 641 -15.31 10.98 23.30
N GLY A 642 -14.85 11.66 24.36
CA GLY A 642 -15.32 11.49 25.73
C GLY A 642 -14.25 10.91 26.67
N LYS A 643 -14.59 10.72 27.95
CA LYS A 643 -13.65 10.15 28.93
C LYS A 643 -13.77 8.62 28.94
N GLN A 644 -12.67 7.91 29.16
CA GLN A 644 -12.61 6.43 29.17
C GLN A 644 -13.69 5.72 30.02
N ASN A 645 -14.23 6.39 31.06
CA ASN A 645 -15.26 5.86 31.96
C ASN A 645 -16.61 6.60 31.85
N ALA A 646 -16.86 7.34 30.76
CA ALA A 646 -18.19 7.87 30.45
C ALA A 646 -19.16 6.71 30.13
N PRO A 647 -20.47 6.87 30.36
CA PRO A 647 -21.46 5.84 30.02
C PRO A 647 -21.62 5.65 28.51
N ASP A 648 -21.45 6.75 27.75
CA ASP A 648 -21.63 6.88 26.31
C ASP A 648 -20.44 7.64 25.70
N GLN A 649 -20.33 7.64 24.37
CA GLN A 649 -19.36 8.46 23.63
C GLN A 649 -20.01 9.80 23.25
N LEU A 650 -19.20 10.84 22.98
CA LEU A 650 -19.73 12.17 22.63
C LEU A 650 -20.54 12.15 21.33
N GLN A 651 -20.11 11.33 20.37
CA GLN A 651 -20.82 11.03 19.12
C GLN A 651 -20.63 9.57 18.73
N TYR A 652 -21.55 9.08 17.90
CA TYR A 652 -21.36 7.87 17.10
C TYR A 652 -21.28 8.26 15.62
N ILE A 653 -20.54 7.50 14.84
CA ILE A 653 -20.38 7.67 13.39
C ILE A 653 -20.57 6.30 12.76
N ASP A 654 -21.76 6.06 12.26
CA ASP A 654 -22.19 4.79 11.68
C ASP A 654 -22.00 4.83 10.16
N TYR A 655 -21.55 3.72 9.56
CA TYR A 655 -21.21 3.64 8.14
C TYR A 655 -22.03 2.55 7.44
N SER A 656 -22.52 2.85 6.24
CA SER A 656 -23.16 1.88 5.34
C SER A 656 -22.42 1.76 4.01
N TYR A 657 -22.43 0.57 3.41
CA TYR A 657 -21.73 0.28 2.16
C TYR A 657 -22.63 -0.47 1.17
N SER A 658 -22.37 -0.28 -0.12
CA SER A 658 -22.93 -1.14 -1.17
C SER A 658 -22.24 -2.50 -1.22
N VAL A 659 -22.84 -3.45 -1.95
CA VAL A 659 -22.24 -4.75 -2.28
C VAL A 659 -20.91 -4.66 -3.07
N ARG A 660 -20.58 -3.49 -3.64
CA ARG A 660 -19.25 -3.20 -4.23
C ARG A 660 -18.23 -2.62 -3.22
N GLY A 661 -18.63 -2.42 -1.96
CA GLY A 661 -17.82 -1.79 -0.90
C GLY A 661 -17.84 -0.26 -0.88
N TRP A 662 -18.62 0.38 -1.77
CA TRP A 662 -18.71 1.83 -1.85
C TRP A 662 -19.50 2.40 -0.68
N LEU A 663 -19.03 3.51 -0.11
CA LEU A 663 -19.71 4.23 0.97
C LEU A 663 -21.09 4.72 0.49
N ARG A 664 -22.16 4.26 1.14
CA ARG A 664 -23.51 4.79 0.94
C ARG A 664 -23.77 5.97 1.89
N ALA A 665 -23.61 5.79 3.21
CA ALA A 665 -23.84 6.86 4.18
C ALA A 665 -22.86 6.89 5.37
N ILE A 666 -22.75 8.08 5.97
CA ILE A 666 -22.12 8.38 7.26
C ILE A 666 -23.23 8.97 8.15
N ASN A 667 -23.70 8.20 9.13
CA ASN A 667 -24.97 8.39 9.86
C ASN A 667 -26.22 8.39 8.96
N ASP A 668 -27.38 8.05 9.55
CA ASP A 668 -28.66 7.99 8.86
C ASP A 668 -29.18 9.41 8.57
N ILE A 669 -29.35 9.77 7.30
CA ILE A 669 -29.86 11.10 6.89
C ILE A 669 -31.35 11.31 7.27
N SER A 670 -32.02 10.28 7.80
CA SER A 670 -33.42 10.29 8.22
C SER A 670 -33.64 10.21 9.74
N ASP A 671 -32.64 9.79 10.54
CA ASP A 671 -32.67 9.88 12.01
C ASP A 671 -31.87 11.10 12.51
N PHE A 672 -32.60 12.16 12.80
CA PHE A 672 -32.04 13.43 13.27
C PHE A 672 -31.88 13.53 14.79
N ASP A 673 -32.25 12.52 15.59
CA ASP A 673 -32.42 12.71 17.04
C ASP A 673 -31.09 12.80 17.81
N LYS A 674 -30.02 12.13 17.36
CA LYS A 674 -28.75 12.06 18.13
C LYS A 674 -27.57 12.80 17.52
N ASP A 675 -27.28 12.58 16.23
CA ASP A 675 -25.99 13.00 15.68
C ASP A 675 -25.95 14.49 15.32
N LEU A 676 -24.73 15.02 15.22
CA LEU A 676 -24.46 16.42 14.86
C LEU A 676 -24.41 16.62 13.33
N PHE A 677 -24.08 15.56 12.58
CA PHE A 677 -23.90 15.54 11.14
C PHE A 677 -24.30 14.17 10.56
N ALA A 678 -24.87 14.19 9.36
CA ALA A 678 -25.10 13.01 8.53
C ALA A 678 -24.84 13.32 7.06
N PHE A 679 -24.44 12.31 6.27
CA PHE A 679 -24.00 12.42 4.88
C PHE A 679 -24.34 11.15 4.09
N GLU A 680 -24.83 11.27 2.86
CA GLU A 680 -25.17 10.14 1.99
C GLU A 680 -24.75 10.40 0.54
N ILE A 681 -24.46 9.31 -0.18
CA ILE A 681 -23.84 9.26 -1.50
C ILE A 681 -24.69 8.39 -2.45
N ASN A 682 -25.27 9.01 -3.48
CA ASN A 682 -25.98 8.30 -4.55
C ASN A 682 -25.06 8.11 -5.77
N TYR A 683 -24.95 6.87 -6.24
CA TYR A 683 -24.19 6.50 -7.45
C TYR A 683 -25.15 6.21 -8.63
N ASN A 684 -25.79 5.05 -8.62
CA ASN A 684 -26.83 4.63 -9.56
C ASN A 684 -28.26 5.01 -9.12
N THR A 685 -28.42 5.48 -7.88
CA THR A 685 -29.66 5.96 -7.27
C THR A 685 -29.99 7.42 -7.64
N GLN A 686 -31.25 7.85 -7.43
CA GLN A 686 -31.75 9.18 -7.79
C GLN A 686 -32.78 9.70 -6.77
N ASP A 687 -32.39 10.62 -5.89
CA ASP A 687 -33.32 11.33 -5.02
C ASP A 687 -33.65 12.74 -5.56
N HIS A 688 -32.64 13.42 -6.13
CA HIS A 688 -32.72 14.82 -6.57
C HIS A 688 -32.62 14.98 -8.10
N GLY A 689 -32.73 13.87 -8.83
CA GLY A 689 -32.76 13.83 -10.29
C GLY A 689 -31.37 13.87 -10.94
N GLY A 690 -30.37 13.27 -10.30
CA GLY A 690 -29.05 12.91 -10.83
C GLY A 690 -29.11 12.06 -12.10
N THR A 691 -28.00 12.01 -12.81
CA THR A 691 -27.80 10.97 -13.84
C THR A 691 -27.22 9.76 -13.12
N PRO A 692 -27.78 8.55 -13.23
CA PRO A 692 -27.20 7.35 -12.61
C PRO A 692 -25.80 7.08 -13.16
N LEU A 693 -24.86 6.77 -12.27
CA LEU A 693 -23.45 6.52 -12.59
C LEU A 693 -23.01 5.16 -12.02
N TYR A 694 -22.29 4.42 -12.86
CA TYR A 694 -22.01 3.00 -12.70
C TYR A 694 -20.51 2.70 -12.65
N ASN A 695 -19.67 3.62 -13.13
CA ASN A 695 -18.20 3.54 -13.10
C ASN A 695 -17.57 4.10 -11.80
N GLY A 696 -18.39 4.41 -10.79
CA GLY A 696 -17.93 4.89 -9.48
C GLY A 696 -17.82 6.42 -9.32
N ASN A 697 -18.13 7.21 -10.35
CA ASN A 697 -18.45 8.62 -10.14
C ASN A 697 -19.70 8.75 -9.25
N ILE A 698 -19.77 9.79 -8.42
CA ILE A 698 -20.90 10.07 -7.53
C ILE A 698 -21.91 10.96 -8.24
N ALA A 699 -23.17 10.53 -8.34
CA ALA A 699 -24.24 11.27 -9.00
C ALA A 699 -24.84 12.37 -8.11
N GLU A 700 -25.03 12.09 -6.82
CA GLU A 700 -25.54 13.04 -5.83
C GLU A 700 -24.86 12.83 -4.47
N THR A 701 -24.74 13.89 -3.68
CA THR A 701 -24.50 13.78 -2.23
C THR A 701 -25.53 14.59 -1.49
N GLN A 702 -26.05 14.08 -0.37
CA GLN A 702 -26.89 14.84 0.56
C GLN A 702 -26.31 14.85 1.96
N TRP A 703 -26.51 15.94 2.69
CA TRP A 703 -25.94 16.13 4.03
C TRP A 703 -26.77 17.05 4.89
N TRP A 704 -26.66 16.88 6.20
CA TRP A 704 -27.45 17.58 7.20
C TRP A 704 -26.61 17.89 8.43
N THR A 705 -26.94 18.99 9.13
CA THR A 705 -26.30 19.36 10.41
C THR A 705 -27.32 19.78 11.47
N LYS A 706 -27.09 19.34 12.70
CA LYS A 706 -27.92 19.64 13.88
C LYS A 706 -27.99 21.13 14.23
N LYS A 707 -27.06 21.95 13.72
CA LYS A 707 -26.94 23.38 14.04
C LYS A 707 -28.15 24.17 13.57
N ASP A 708 -28.56 23.97 12.32
CA ASP A 708 -29.73 24.60 11.70
C ASP A 708 -30.81 23.61 11.24
N ASN A 709 -30.53 22.31 11.32
CA ASN A 709 -31.42 21.21 10.97
C ASN A 709 -31.87 21.22 9.50
N THR A 710 -31.07 21.83 8.61
CA THR A 710 -31.38 21.96 7.18
C THR A 710 -30.65 20.90 6.35
N LEU A 711 -31.44 20.02 5.71
CA LEU A 711 -30.94 19.09 4.69
C LEU A 711 -30.47 19.88 3.47
N ARG A 712 -29.31 19.50 2.94
CA ARG A 712 -28.65 20.09 1.78
C ARG A 712 -28.23 18.98 0.84
N TRP A 713 -28.08 19.29 -0.43
CA TRP A 713 -27.56 18.34 -1.40
C TRP A 713 -26.88 19.02 -2.58
N TYR A 714 -26.07 18.22 -3.27
CA TYR A 714 -25.54 18.49 -4.60
C TYR A 714 -25.91 17.34 -5.53
N ARG A 715 -26.33 17.70 -6.75
CA ARG A 715 -26.41 16.80 -7.90
C ARG A 715 -25.29 17.15 -8.88
N TYR A 716 -24.48 16.18 -9.26
CA TYR A 716 -23.29 16.39 -10.10
C TYR A 716 -23.56 16.13 -11.59
N GLY A 717 -22.75 16.75 -12.43
CA GLY A 717 -22.68 16.50 -13.87
C GLY A 717 -21.23 16.31 -14.30
N TYR A 718 -20.99 15.34 -15.19
CA TYR A 718 -19.66 14.98 -15.69
C TYR A 718 -19.66 14.97 -17.22
N ASP A 719 -18.48 15.15 -17.80
CA ASP A 719 -18.23 14.85 -19.21
C ASP A 719 -17.76 13.39 -19.40
N ALA A 720 -17.56 12.98 -20.65
CA ALA A 720 -17.23 11.60 -20.99
C ALA A 720 -15.79 11.17 -20.62
N LEU A 721 -14.98 12.10 -20.10
CA LEU A 721 -13.68 11.84 -19.49
C LEU A 721 -13.78 11.82 -17.95
N ASN A 722 -15.00 11.79 -17.42
CA ASN A 722 -15.34 11.82 -16.00
C ASN A 722 -14.93 13.12 -15.27
N ARG A 723 -14.67 14.22 -15.99
CA ARG A 723 -14.37 15.52 -15.38
C ARG A 723 -15.67 16.23 -15.02
N ILE A 724 -15.72 16.94 -13.88
CA ILE A 724 -16.94 17.66 -13.47
C ILE A 724 -17.27 18.81 -14.44
N ASN A 725 -18.50 18.85 -14.98
CA ASN A 725 -19.00 19.96 -15.81
C ASN A 725 -20.01 20.86 -15.08
N GLY A 726 -20.55 20.41 -13.93
CA GLY A 726 -21.34 21.22 -13.02
C GLY A 726 -21.78 20.50 -11.75
N ALA A 727 -22.38 21.25 -10.84
CA ALA A 727 -23.05 20.77 -9.64
C ALA A 727 -24.27 21.65 -9.32
N THR A 728 -25.49 21.09 -9.27
CA THR A 728 -26.71 21.79 -8.85
C THR A 728 -26.90 21.62 -7.36
N SER A 729 -26.99 22.73 -6.62
CA SER A 729 -27.24 22.78 -5.18
C SER A 729 -28.75 22.74 -4.86
N HIS A 730 -29.10 22.28 -3.65
CA HIS A 730 -30.49 22.15 -3.16
C HIS A 730 -31.43 23.33 -3.48
N ASN A 731 -30.93 24.57 -3.37
CA ASN A 731 -31.71 25.80 -3.54
C ASN A 731 -31.27 26.65 -4.73
N GLY A 732 -30.24 26.25 -5.47
CA GLY A 732 -29.66 27.03 -6.56
C GLY A 732 -28.69 28.14 -6.14
N ASP A 733 -28.46 28.36 -4.84
CA ASP A 733 -27.63 29.47 -4.35
C ASP A 733 -26.12 29.19 -4.46
N TYR A 734 -25.71 27.92 -4.63
CA TYR A 734 -24.31 27.46 -4.62
C TYR A 734 -23.97 26.59 -5.85
N ASP A 735 -24.67 26.81 -6.96
CA ASP A 735 -24.47 26.01 -8.18
C ASP A 735 -23.08 26.28 -8.80
N LEU A 736 -22.47 25.21 -9.31
CA LEU A 736 -21.35 25.24 -10.24
C LEU A 736 -21.89 24.92 -11.64
N GLU A 737 -21.71 25.80 -12.61
CA GLU A 737 -22.27 25.67 -13.96
C GLU A 737 -21.20 25.90 -15.04
N ASN A 738 -21.42 25.34 -16.23
CA ASN A 738 -20.62 25.61 -17.44
C ASN A 738 -19.09 25.43 -17.25
N VAL A 739 -18.67 24.46 -16.42
CA VAL A 739 -17.26 24.11 -16.32
C VAL A 739 -16.87 23.39 -17.61
N THR A 740 -16.00 24.02 -18.39
CA THR A 740 -15.64 23.59 -19.75
C THR A 740 -14.13 23.51 -19.91
N TYR A 741 -13.64 22.53 -20.65
CA TYR A 741 -12.23 22.20 -20.71
C TYR A 741 -11.63 22.36 -22.11
N ASP A 742 -10.32 22.65 -22.17
CA ASP A 742 -9.53 22.32 -23.34
C ASP A 742 -9.12 20.84 -23.37
N LYS A 743 -8.41 20.44 -24.43
CA LYS A 743 -8.02 19.05 -24.64
C LYS A 743 -7.10 18.46 -23.56
N ASN A 744 -6.29 19.28 -22.90
CA ASN A 744 -5.43 18.88 -21.78
C ASN A 744 -6.16 19.02 -20.42
N GLY A 745 -7.47 19.24 -20.38
CA GLY A 745 -8.19 19.41 -19.11
C GLY A 745 -7.92 20.75 -18.41
N ASN A 746 -7.41 21.77 -19.11
CA ASN A 746 -7.41 23.13 -18.55
C ASN A 746 -8.83 23.70 -18.60
N ILE A 747 -9.34 24.23 -17.48
CA ILE A 747 -10.63 24.94 -17.41
C ILE A 747 -10.56 26.17 -18.33
N THR A 748 -11.58 26.37 -19.17
CA THR A 748 -11.69 27.49 -20.11
C THR A 748 -12.82 28.45 -19.75
N ASN A 749 -13.92 27.93 -19.18
CA ASN A 749 -14.96 28.73 -18.52
C ASN A 749 -15.41 28.02 -17.23
N LEU A 750 -15.88 28.80 -16.24
CA LEU A 750 -16.47 28.30 -15.00
C LEU A 750 -17.43 29.35 -14.43
N VAL A 751 -18.67 28.96 -14.14
CA VAL A 751 -19.68 29.81 -13.50
C VAL A 751 -19.97 29.30 -12.09
N ARG A 752 -20.00 30.18 -11.09
CA ARG A 752 -20.49 29.87 -9.74
C ARG A 752 -21.62 30.81 -9.36
N LYS A 753 -22.69 30.24 -8.80
CA LYS A 753 -23.65 31.00 -8.01
C LYS A 753 -23.18 31.07 -6.56
N GLY A 754 -23.45 32.19 -5.91
CA GLY A 754 -23.00 32.45 -4.55
C GLY A 754 -23.47 33.82 -4.06
N HIS A 755 -22.99 34.23 -2.90
CA HIS A 755 -23.33 35.54 -2.36
C HIS A 755 -22.83 36.69 -3.25
N VAL A 756 -23.67 37.71 -3.43
CA VAL A 756 -23.35 38.93 -4.18
C VAL A 756 -23.37 40.19 -3.32
N ASN A 757 -23.46 40.04 -1.99
CA ASN A 757 -23.41 41.14 -1.03
C ASN A 757 -22.60 40.79 0.24
N ALA A 758 -22.01 41.80 0.87
CA ALA A 758 -21.10 41.66 2.03
C ALA A 758 -21.76 41.16 3.34
N GLN A 759 -23.05 40.81 3.32
CA GLN A 759 -23.74 40.16 4.45
C GLN A 759 -24.21 38.74 4.08
N ALA A 760 -23.91 38.27 2.86
CA ALA A 760 -24.31 36.97 2.32
C ALA A 760 -25.80 36.65 2.47
N THR A 761 -26.65 37.64 2.21
CA THR A 761 -28.13 37.55 2.26
C THR A 761 -28.78 37.63 0.89
N THR A 762 -27.99 37.71 -0.18
CA THR A 762 -28.45 37.84 -1.56
C THR A 762 -27.54 37.03 -2.45
N PHE A 763 -28.14 36.13 -3.21
CA PHE A 763 -27.45 35.17 -4.07
C PHE A 763 -27.71 35.47 -5.55
N GLY A 764 -26.78 35.06 -6.39
CA GLY A 764 -26.80 35.26 -7.83
C GLY A 764 -25.54 34.68 -8.44
N VAL A 765 -25.23 35.04 -9.69
CA VAL A 765 -23.92 34.73 -10.27
C VAL A 765 -22.84 35.49 -9.48
N MET A 766 -21.99 34.74 -8.79
CA MET A 766 -20.85 35.24 -8.04
C MET A 766 -19.62 35.29 -8.95
N ASP A 767 -19.40 34.24 -9.73
CA ASP A 767 -18.32 34.14 -10.70
C ASP A 767 -18.85 33.69 -12.07
N ASN A 768 -18.28 34.23 -13.14
CA ASN A 768 -18.49 33.85 -14.54
C ASN A 768 -17.15 34.00 -15.28
N LEU A 769 -16.23 33.10 -14.93
CA LEU A 769 -14.81 33.18 -15.25
C LEU A 769 -14.52 32.68 -16.67
N VAL A 770 -13.70 33.44 -17.41
CA VAL A 770 -13.18 33.08 -18.73
C VAL A 770 -11.66 33.05 -18.67
N TYR A 771 -11.08 31.87 -18.89
CA TYR A 771 -9.65 31.60 -18.71
C TYR A 771 -8.90 31.75 -20.03
N THR A 772 -7.94 32.67 -20.08
CA THR A 772 -7.02 32.84 -21.20
C THR A 772 -5.68 32.21 -20.87
N TYR A 773 -5.16 31.35 -21.74
CA TYR A 773 -3.86 30.68 -21.58
C TYR A 773 -2.83 31.26 -22.55
N GLU A 774 -1.57 31.28 -22.14
CA GLU A 774 -0.46 31.71 -23.00
C GLU A 774 -0.47 30.93 -24.32
N THR A 775 -0.05 31.58 -25.40
CA THR A 775 -0.08 31.03 -26.76
C THR A 775 0.53 29.63 -26.82
N LYS A 776 -0.33 28.62 -27.00
CA LYS A 776 0.03 27.20 -27.06
C LYS A 776 0.70 26.65 -25.78
N SER A 777 0.29 27.08 -24.58
CA SER A 777 0.81 26.54 -23.31
C SER A 777 -0.30 26.00 -22.39
N ASN A 778 0.10 25.36 -21.29
CA ASN A 778 -0.77 25.07 -20.13
C ASN A 778 -0.74 26.21 -19.08
N ARG A 779 0.17 27.20 -19.22
CA ARG A 779 0.29 28.37 -18.34
C ARG A 779 -0.88 29.34 -18.56
N LEU A 780 -1.55 29.70 -17.47
CA LEU A 780 -2.65 30.67 -17.43
C LEU A 780 -2.09 32.08 -17.62
N GLU A 781 -2.73 32.91 -18.44
CA GLU A 781 -2.27 34.27 -18.79
C GLU A 781 -3.20 35.36 -18.21
N LYS A 782 -4.52 35.11 -18.17
CA LYS A 782 -5.56 36.00 -17.64
C LYS A 782 -6.79 35.21 -17.19
N VAL A 783 -7.52 35.70 -16.20
CA VAL A 783 -8.88 35.25 -15.84
C VAL A 783 -9.81 36.45 -15.76
N LEU A 784 -10.67 36.60 -16.75
CA LEU A 784 -11.72 37.63 -16.75
C LEU A 784 -12.94 37.13 -15.99
N ASP A 785 -13.43 37.88 -15.00
CA ASP A 785 -14.77 37.64 -14.43
C ASP A 785 -15.83 38.48 -15.16
N ASN A 786 -16.98 37.85 -15.42
CA ASN A 786 -18.19 38.50 -15.94
C ASN A 786 -19.35 38.39 -14.91
N GLY A 787 -19.01 38.13 -13.64
CA GLY A 787 -19.89 37.87 -12.51
C GLY A 787 -19.88 39.02 -11.51
N ASN A 788 -19.05 38.93 -10.47
CA ASN A 788 -18.98 39.90 -9.37
C ASN A 788 -17.60 39.90 -8.68
N ASP A 789 -16.74 40.77 -9.21
CA ASP A 789 -15.33 41.06 -8.85
C ASP A 789 -15.01 41.31 -7.35
N ASN A 790 -16.01 41.27 -6.46
CA ASN A 790 -15.88 41.46 -5.03
C ASN A 790 -15.88 40.14 -4.22
N TYR A 791 -16.44 39.04 -4.75
CA TYR A 791 -16.71 37.80 -4.01
C TYR A 791 -16.43 36.55 -4.88
N GLY A 792 -15.92 35.48 -4.28
CA GLY A 792 -15.42 34.32 -5.03
C GLY A 792 -13.99 34.58 -5.49
N PHE A 793 -13.74 34.47 -6.79
CA PHE A 793 -12.60 35.11 -7.45
C PHE A 793 -12.74 36.65 -7.35
N LYS A 794 -11.64 37.37 -7.62
CA LYS A 794 -11.63 38.83 -7.61
C LYS A 794 -10.82 39.30 -8.79
N ASP A 795 -11.51 39.69 -9.85
CA ASP A 795 -10.91 40.37 -11.00
C ASP A 795 -10.48 41.77 -10.54
N GLY A 796 -9.22 41.84 -10.11
CA GLY A 796 -8.62 43.05 -9.54
C GLY A 796 -8.00 43.95 -10.61
N VAL A 797 -7.64 43.36 -11.77
CA VAL A 797 -6.92 44.03 -12.85
C VAL A 797 -7.30 43.43 -14.21
N ASP A 798 -8.15 44.13 -14.98
CA ASP A 798 -8.44 43.78 -16.38
C ASP A 798 -7.30 44.20 -17.33
N ASP A 799 -6.14 43.55 -17.22
CA ASP A 799 -4.99 43.78 -18.11
C ASP A 799 -4.88 42.73 -19.22
N ALA A 800 -3.93 42.89 -20.14
CA ALA A 800 -3.70 41.93 -21.23
C ALA A 800 -3.01 40.63 -20.77
N LYS A 801 -2.44 40.64 -19.56
CA LYS A 801 -1.77 39.52 -18.87
C LYS A 801 -1.68 39.86 -17.39
N GLU A 802 -2.17 38.96 -16.53
CA GLU A 802 -2.14 39.10 -15.06
C GLU A 802 -1.22 38.10 -14.37
N TYR A 803 -0.84 37.03 -15.06
CA TYR A 803 -0.08 35.91 -14.49
C TYR A 803 1.28 35.74 -15.18
N ALA A 804 2.37 35.73 -14.41
CA ALA A 804 3.72 35.46 -14.91
C ALA A 804 4.35 34.24 -14.23
N TYR A 805 5.38 33.65 -14.84
CA TYR A 805 6.02 32.42 -14.37
C TYR A 805 7.55 32.48 -14.51
N ASP A 806 8.23 31.71 -13.68
CA ASP A 806 9.67 31.49 -13.79
C ASP A 806 10.05 30.45 -14.87
N ALA A 807 11.35 30.24 -15.10
CA ALA A 807 11.85 29.29 -16.10
C ALA A 807 11.68 27.80 -15.71
N ASN A 808 11.22 27.53 -14.49
CA ASN A 808 10.78 26.21 -14.03
C ASN A 808 9.25 26.01 -14.13
N GLY A 809 8.49 27.05 -14.52
CA GLY A 809 7.04 27.02 -14.67
C GLY A 809 6.26 27.30 -13.39
N ASN A 810 6.88 27.86 -12.35
CA ASN A 810 6.21 28.27 -11.12
C ASN A 810 5.66 29.69 -11.28
N MET A 811 4.44 29.97 -10.79
CA MET A 811 3.84 31.30 -10.85
C MET A 811 4.67 32.32 -10.05
N ALA A 812 5.15 33.35 -10.72
CA ALA A 812 5.97 34.41 -10.16
C ALA A 812 5.12 35.63 -9.76
N GLU A 813 4.08 35.95 -10.52
CA GLU A 813 3.24 37.15 -10.38
C GLU A 813 1.77 36.78 -10.63
N ASP A 814 0.85 37.45 -9.91
CA ASP A 814 -0.62 37.35 -10.01
C ASP A 814 -1.20 38.72 -9.64
N ASP A 815 -1.52 39.53 -10.65
CA ASP A 815 -1.97 40.90 -10.48
C ASP A 815 -3.35 41.02 -9.82
N ASN A 816 -4.22 40.01 -9.97
CA ASN A 816 -5.55 39.96 -9.36
C ASN A 816 -5.46 39.89 -7.83
N LYS A 817 -4.49 39.14 -7.30
CA LYS A 817 -4.15 39.15 -5.86
C LYS A 817 -3.10 40.20 -5.49
N GLY A 818 -2.60 40.98 -6.46
CA GLY A 818 -1.52 41.96 -6.29
C GLY A 818 -0.18 41.33 -5.88
N ILE A 819 0.04 40.07 -6.23
CA ILE A 819 1.29 39.33 -5.98
C ILE A 819 2.32 39.80 -7.00
N THR A 820 3.22 40.66 -6.56
CA THR A 820 4.23 41.31 -7.42
C THR A 820 5.53 40.52 -7.55
N ARG A 821 5.68 39.43 -6.78
CA ARG A 821 6.78 38.45 -6.86
C ARG A 821 6.56 37.28 -5.89
N ILE A 822 6.96 36.07 -6.30
CA ILE A 822 7.21 34.91 -5.43
C ILE A 822 8.66 34.45 -5.60
N ASP A 823 9.37 34.22 -4.49
CA ASP A 823 10.70 33.61 -4.47
C ASP A 823 10.61 32.12 -4.12
N TYR A 824 11.17 31.27 -4.97
CA TYR A 824 11.15 29.80 -4.81
C TYR A 824 12.50 29.22 -4.35
N ASN A 825 12.46 28.12 -3.60
CA ASN A 825 13.64 27.32 -3.30
C ASN A 825 13.96 26.28 -4.41
N HIS A 826 15.03 25.51 -4.22
CA HIS A 826 15.46 24.47 -5.17
C HIS A 826 14.53 23.25 -5.28
N LEU A 827 13.47 23.19 -4.45
CA LEU A 827 12.39 22.19 -4.53
C LEU A 827 11.15 22.76 -5.25
N ASN A 828 11.21 24.02 -5.72
CA ASN A 828 10.08 24.78 -6.27
C ASN A 828 8.96 25.09 -5.25
N LEU A 829 9.29 25.17 -3.96
CA LEU A 829 8.35 25.62 -2.91
C LEU A 829 8.47 27.14 -2.66
N PRO A 830 7.36 27.89 -2.48
CA PRO A 830 7.38 29.32 -2.19
C PRO A 830 8.05 29.65 -0.85
N THR A 831 9.03 30.54 -0.82
CA THR A 831 9.77 30.96 0.40
C THR A 831 9.50 32.40 0.83
N LEU A 832 9.14 33.28 -0.10
CA LEU A 832 8.73 34.66 0.17
C LEU A 832 7.74 35.12 -0.91
N ILE A 833 6.61 35.68 -0.48
CA ILE A 833 5.51 36.17 -1.32
C ILE A 833 5.32 37.66 -1.05
N TYR A 834 5.29 38.48 -2.10
CA TYR A 834 5.16 39.93 -2.03
C TYR A 834 3.74 40.40 -2.41
N LEU A 835 2.94 40.75 -1.40
CA LEU A 835 1.54 41.17 -1.50
C LEU A 835 1.38 42.68 -1.20
N PRO A 836 0.28 43.34 -1.57
CA PRO A 836 0.13 44.79 -1.41
C PRO A 836 0.16 45.27 0.05
N SER A 837 -0.22 44.39 0.99
CA SER A 837 -0.26 44.66 2.44
C SER A 837 0.96 44.17 3.21
N GLY A 838 1.95 43.53 2.56
CA GLY A 838 3.12 42.99 3.23
C GLY A 838 3.74 41.77 2.54
N THR A 839 4.35 40.89 3.33
CA THR A 839 4.95 39.64 2.84
C THR A 839 4.55 38.45 3.72
N ILE A 840 4.50 37.27 3.10
CA ILE A 840 4.45 35.98 3.79
C ILE A 840 5.75 35.23 3.46
N SER A 841 6.44 34.74 4.48
CA SER A 841 7.68 33.95 4.32
C SER A 841 7.54 32.56 4.93
N TYR A 842 8.10 31.57 4.24
CA TYR A 842 8.06 30.17 4.61
C TYR A 842 9.49 29.62 4.72
N ILE A 843 9.76 28.91 5.81
CA ILE A 843 11.03 28.20 6.04
C ILE A 843 10.73 26.71 6.07
N TYR A 844 11.44 25.95 5.26
CA TYR A 844 11.31 24.49 5.12
C TYR A 844 12.61 23.80 5.53
N ASP A 845 12.50 22.52 5.87
CA ASP A 845 13.66 21.64 5.84
C ASP A 845 14.01 21.18 4.41
N ALA A 846 15.16 20.54 4.25
CA ALA A 846 15.66 20.08 2.97
C ALA A 846 14.93 18.84 2.40
N THR A 847 13.87 18.38 3.05
CA THR A 847 12.89 17.41 2.52
C THR A 847 11.56 18.06 2.14
N GLY A 848 11.46 19.39 2.22
CA GLY A 848 10.27 20.17 1.87
C GLY A 848 9.26 20.31 3.01
N ILE A 849 9.55 19.83 4.22
CA ILE A 849 8.60 19.96 5.34
C ILE A 849 8.69 21.37 5.92
N LYS A 850 7.56 22.10 5.84
CA LYS A 850 7.37 23.44 6.40
C LYS A 850 7.66 23.45 7.90
N GLN A 851 8.56 24.33 8.34
CA GLN A 851 8.99 24.50 9.73
C GLN A 851 8.40 25.78 10.35
N LYS A 852 8.20 26.83 9.55
CA LYS A 852 7.78 28.16 10.02
C LYS A 852 7.11 28.98 8.91
N LYS A 853 6.02 29.67 9.24
CA LYS A 853 5.31 30.68 8.42
C LYS A 853 5.40 32.00 9.17
N ILE A 854 5.80 33.08 8.49
CA ILE A 854 5.95 34.42 9.07
C ILE A 854 5.16 35.41 8.21
N VAL A 855 4.23 36.15 8.83
CA VAL A 855 3.46 37.21 8.17
C VAL A 855 4.00 38.56 8.65
N SER A 856 4.33 39.46 7.72
CA SER A 856 5.05 40.70 8.07
C SER A 856 4.26 41.70 8.92
N THR A 857 3.00 41.44 9.21
CA THR A 857 2.18 42.17 10.20
C THR A 857 2.50 41.81 11.64
N GLY A 858 3.17 40.67 11.90
CA GLY A 858 3.74 40.31 13.20
C GLY A 858 3.71 38.81 13.50
N THR A 859 2.66 38.10 13.06
CA THR A 859 2.39 36.70 13.41
C THR A 859 3.45 35.73 12.88
N THR A 860 3.94 34.85 13.75
CA THR A 860 4.85 33.75 13.41
C THR A 860 4.30 32.41 13.86
N THR A 861 3.96 31.53 12.91
CA THR A 861 3.52 30.15 13.16
C THR A 861 4.71 29.19 13.03
N GLU A 862 4.93 28.31 14.00
CA GLU A 862 5.97 27.28 13.99
C GLU A 862 5.36 25.88 13.96
N TYR A 863 5.80 25.07 13.01
CA TYR A 863 5.29 23.73 12.71
C TYR A 863 6.34 22.72 13.16
N ALA A 864 6.10 22.06 14.28
CA ALA A 864 7.04 21.13 14.87
C ALA A 864 6.41 19.73 14.95
N GLY A 865 6.28 19.07 13.79
CA GLY A 865 5.44 17.88 13.65
C GLY A 865 3.97 18.20 13.99
N ASN A 866 3.29 17.27 14.65
CA ASN A 866 1.87 17.41 15.04
C ASN A 866 1.58 18.54 16.04
N PHE A 867 2.56 19.34 16.48
CA PHE A 867 2.41 20.41 17.45
C PHE A 867 2.63 21.78 16.78
N ILE A 868 1.68 22.68 16.97
CA ILE A 868 1.69 24.03 16.40
C ILE A 868 1.91 25.06 17.50
N TYR A 869 2.80 26.01 17.23
CA TYR A 869 3.06 27.17 18.08
C TYR A 869 2.80 28.45 17.29
N GLU A 870 2.34 29.50 17.96
CA GLU A 870 2.22 30.85 17.38
C GLU A 870 2.85 31.85 18.35
N ASP A 871 3.68 32.75 17.82
CA ASP A 871 4.47 33.73 18.57
C ASP A 871 5.23 33.07 19.75
N GLY A 872 5.75 31.86 19.49
CA GLY A 872 6.49 31.01 20.43
C GLY A 872 5.64 30.25 21.45
N SER A 873 4.32 30.49 21.52
CA SER A 873 3.38 29.89 22.47
C SER A 873 2.69 28.65 21.89
N PHE A 874 2.51 27.58 22.67
CA PHE A 874 1.77 26.40 22.21
C PHE A 874 0.31 26.74 21.92
N LYS A 875 -0.24 26.22 20.82
CA LYS A 875 -1.63 26.43 20.41
C LYS A 875 -2.42 25.13 20.31
N MET A 876 -1.94 24.12 19.60
CA MET A 876 -2.66 22.86 19.42
C MET A 876 -1.71 21.68 19.12
N MET A 877 -2.22 20.47 19.34
CA MET A 877 -1.63 19.22 18.85
C MET A 877 -2.70 18.36 18.17
N SER A 878 -2.41 17.78 17.00
CA SER A 878 -3.39 16.96 16.26
C SER A 878 -3.47 15.50 16.75
N HIS A 879 -4.67 14.93 16.67
CA HIS A 879 -4.97 13.49 16.78
C HIS A 879 -5.87 13.06 15.60
N PRO A 880 -6.07 11.75 15.31
CA PRO A 880 -6.79 11.32 14.10
C PRO A 880 -8.16 11.99 13.90
N GLU A 881 -9.01 11.97 14.93
CA GLU A 881 -10.37 12.54 14.86
C GLU A 881 -10.42 14.07 15.14
N GLY A 882 -9.30 14.80 15.15
CA GLY A 882 -9.29 16.25 15.44
C GLY A 882 -8.01 16.83 16.09
N TYR A 883 -8.14 17.60 17.17
CA TYR A 883 -7.02 18.21 17.88
C TYR A 883 -7.27 18.44 19.38
N ALA A 884 -6.19 18.52 20.16
CA ALA A 884 -6.21 18.94 21.56
C ALA A 884 -5.47 20.27 21.76
N GLU A 885 -5.99 21.11 22.65
CA GLU A 885 -5.43 22.42 22.99
C GLU A 885 -5.43 22.70 24.50
N LEU A 886 -4.77 23.78 24.95
CA LEU A 886 -4.71 24.13 26.38
C LEU A 886 -5.99 24.83 26.83
N ARG A 887 -6.70 24.25 27.81
CA ARG A 887 -7.95 24.79 28.36
C ARG A 887 -7.78 26.24 28.83
N PRO A 888 -8.51 27.22 28.26
CA PRO A 888 -8.39 28.63 28.63
C PRO A 888 -8.59 28.87 30.14
N ASN A 889 -7.73 29.72 30.72
CA ASN A 889 -7.77 30.13 32.13
C ASN A 889 -7.63 29.00 33.18
N ALA A 890 -7.22 27.79 32.79
CA ALA A 890 -7.04 26.68 33.73
C ALA A 890 -5.91 26.96 34.75
N LYS A 891 -6.20 26.74 36.04
CA LYS A 891 -5.24 26.97 37.16
C LYS A 891 -4.08 25.97 37.20
N ILE A 892 -4.26 24.84 36.51
CA ILE A 892 -3.27 23.78 36.26
C ILE A 892 -3.42 23.46 34.78
N PRO A 893 -2.33 23.29 33.99
CA PRO A 893 -2.43 22.94 32.58
C PRO A 893 -3.28 21.67 32.39
N SER A 894 -4.40 21.83 31.70
CA SER A 894 -5.34 20.79 31.28
C SER A 894 -5.67 21.02 29.81
N PHE A 895 -6.17 19.98 29.15
CA PHE A 895 -6.40 20.00 27.71
C PHE A 895 -7.88 19.82 27.40
N ASP A 896 -8.34 20.56 26.41
CA ASP A 896 -9.61 20.36 25.74
C ASP A 896 -9.36 19.61 24.45
N TYR A 897 -10.26 18.68 24.13
CA TYR A 897 -10.22 17.87 22.92
C TYR A 897 -11.36 18.29 22.01
N VAL A 898 -11.03 18.53 20.76
CA VAL A 898 -11.91 19.08 19.73
C VAL A 898 -11.96 18.07 18.58
N TYR A 899 -13.17 17.65 18.24
CA TYR A 899 -13.44 16.56 17.31
C TYR A 899 -14.05 17.10 16.01
N GLN A 900 -13.81 16.40 14.90
CA GLN A 900 -14.19 16.85 13.57
C GLN A 900 -14.88 15.76 12.75
N TYR A 901 -16.13 16.00 12.36
CA TYR A 901 -16.76 15.25 11.28
C TYR A 901 -16.11 15.61 9.94
N ARG A 902 -15.86 14.58 9.13
CA ARG A 902 -15.34 14.71 7.76
C ARG A 902 -16.31 14.09 6.76
N ASP A 903 -16.38 14.63 5.55
CA ASP A 903 -16.97 13.93 4.42
C ASP A 903 -16.00 12.89 3.83
N HIS A 904 -16.43 12.18 2.79
CA HIS A 904 -15.67 11.10 2.14
C HIS A 904 -14.34 11.55 1.52
N LEU A 905 -14.18 12.83 1.20
CA LEU A 905 -12.92 13.42 0.72
C LEU A 905 -11.99 13.89 1.86
N GLY A 906 -12.41 13.71 3.12
CA GLY A 906 -11.68 14.15 4.31
C GLY A 906 -11.88 15.63 4.66
N ASN A 907 -12.80 16.35 3.99
CA ASN A 907 -13.06 17.76 4.28
C ASN A 907 -13.75 17.87 5.64
N VAL A 908 -13.27 18.72 6.54
CA VAL A 908 -13.98 19.02 7.80
C VAL A 908 -15.34 19.60 7.45
N ARG A 909 -16.42 19.02 7.97
CA ARG A 909 -17.79 19.54 7.78
C ARG A 909 -18.35 20.19 9.05
N LEU A 910 -18.02 19.64 10.22
CA LEU A 910 -18.48 20.15 11.51
C LEU A 910 -17.42 19.88 12.58
N THR A 911 -17.10 20.89 13.39
CA THR A 911 -16.15 20.82 14.50
C THR A 911 -16.88 21.05 15.84
N TYR A 912 -16.63 20.21 16.85
CA TYR A 912 -17.33 20.25 18.13
C TYR A 912 -16.44 19.87 19.33
N ALA A 913 -16.79 20.29 20.55
CA ALA A 913 -16.09 19.91 21.77
C ALA A 913 -16.95 19.99 23.04
N ASP A 914 -16.89 18.94 23.88
CA ASP A 914 -17.41 18.91 25.26
C ASP A 914 -16.68 19.97 26.10
N SER A 915 -17.32 21.14 26.20
CA SER A 915 -16.71 22.38 26.67
C SER A 915 -17.00 22.62 28.14
N ASP A 916 -18.16 22.19 28.65
CA ASP A 916 -18.49 22.28 30.07
C ASP A 916 -18.07 21.03 30.88
N GLY A 917 -17.96 19.86 30.24
CA GLY A 917 -17.51 18.61 30.82
C GLY A 917 -18.63 17.67 31.30
N ASP A 918 -19.89 17.84 30.87
CA ASP A 918 -21.01 16.97 31.27
C ASP A 918 -21.02 15.60 30.57
N GLY A 919 -20.32 15.47 29.42
CA GLY A 919 -20.20 14.23 28.64
C GLY A 919 -21.24 14.07 27.53
N SER A 920 -21.94 15.14 27.16
CA SER A 920 -22.79 15.25 25.96
C SER A 920 -22.32 16.42 25.08
N ILE A 921 -23.09 16.81 24.05
CA ILE A 921 -22.81 17.99 23.20
C ILE A 921 -24.11 18.76 22.94
N ASP A 922 -24.22 20.00 23.42
CA ASP A 922 -25.29 20.92 23.00
C ASP A 922 -24.92 21.58 21.66
N ALA A 923 -25.60 21.17 20.59
CA ALA A 923 -25.44 21.72 19.25
C ALA A 923 -25.52 23.26 19.18
N GLN A 924 -26.22 23.92 20.10
CA GLN A 924 -26.34 25.38 20.12
C GLN A 924 -25.09 26.07 20.68
N THR A 925 -24.38 25.49 21.65
CA THR A 925 -23.21 26.10 22.30
C THR A 925 -21.86 25.46 21.97
N GLU A 926 -21.83 24.19 21.57
CA GLU A 926 -20.61 23.37 21.52
C GLU A 926 -20.21 22.87 20.14
N ILE A 927 -21.06 23.10 19.12
CA ILE A 927 -20.58 23.20 17.73
C ILE A 927 -19.75 24.48 17.60
N ILE A 928 -18.48 24.32 17.26
CA ILE A 928 -17.48 25.39 17.17
C ILE A 928 -17.50 26.06 15.79
N GLU A 929 -17.50 25.26 14.73
CA GLU A 929 -17.54 25.72 13.34
C GLU A 929 -18.25 24.69 12.45
N GLU A 930 -18.96 25.17 11.42
CA GLU A 930 -19.43 24.36 10.30
C GLU A 930 -18.77 24.81 9.00
N ASN A 931 -18.50 23.85 8.11
CA ASN A 931 -17.72 24.00 6.90
C ASN A 931 -18.44 23.30 5.73
N ASN A 932 -18.65 24.04 4.63
CA ASN A 932 -19.32 23.57 3.42
C ASN A 932 -18.60 24.15 2.20
N TYR A 933 -18.52 23.38 1.12
CA TYR A 933 -17.62 23.68 0.00
C TYR A 933 -18.28 23.47 -1.35
N TYR A 934 -17.92 24.32 -2.32
CA TYR A 934 -18.08 24.02 -3.74
C TYR A 934 -17.14 22.84 -4.11
N PRO A 935 -17.39 22.10 -5.22
CA PRO A 935 -16.57 20.95 -5.64
C PRO A 935 -15.05 21.19 -5.60
N PHE A 936 -14.59 22.33 -6.10
CA PHE A 936 -13.18 22.72 -6.15
C PHE A 936 -12.62 23.33 -4.83
N GLY A 937 -13.32 23.19 -3.70
CA GLY A 937 -12.81 23.51 -2.36
C GLY A 937 -13.04 24.93 -1.86
N LEU A 938 -13.65 25.81 -2.64
CA LEU A 938 -14.02 27.15 -2.18
C LEU A 938 -15.12 27.04 -1.10
N LYS A 939 -14.99 27.73 0.03
CA LYS A 939 -15.94 27.67 1.17
C LYS A 939 -17.21 28.49 0.89
N HIS A 940 -18.36 27.95 1.24
CA HIS A 940 -19.68 28.61 1.17
C HIS A 940 -19.80 29.79 2.15
N LYS A 941 -20.76 30.71 1.88
CA LYS A 941 -21.06 31.88 2.70
C LYS A 941 -22.55 32.23 2.72
N GLY A 942 -23.05 32.65 3.88
CA GLY A 942 -24.45 33.07 4.09
C GLY A 942 -25.25 32.16 5.03
N TYR A 943 -24.63 31.12 5.58
CA TYR A 943 -25.17 30.30 6.65
C TYR A 943 -24.03 29.76 7.51
N ASN A 944 -24.32 29.54 8.80
CA ASN A 944 -23.41 29.01 9.81
C ASN A 944 -22.06 29.75 9.96
N ASP A 945 -22.00 30.99 9.45
CA ASP A 945 -20.90 31.97 9.65
C ASP A 945 -20.67 32.39 11.12
N VAL A 946 -21.53 31.99 12.05
CA VAL A 946 -21.37 32.24 13.50
C VAL A 946 -20.44 31.19 14.11
N VAL A 947 -19.14 31.41 13.93
CA VAL A 947 -18.08 30.63 14.58
C VAL A 947 -18.07 30.91 16.10
N SER A 948 -17.87 29.87 16.92
CA SER A 948 -17.84 29.98 18.38
C SER A 948 -16.69 30.86 18.87
N ALA A 949 -16.92 31.61 19.95
CA ALA A 949 -15.91 32.43 20.60
C ALA A 949 -14.74 31.61 21.22
N ASN A 950 -14.91 30.29 21.31
CA ASN A 950 -13.88 29.34 21.77
C ASN A 950 -13.02 28.80 20.62
N VAL A 951 -13.22 29.22 19.35
CA VAL A 951 -12.48 28.66 18.22
C VAL A 951 -10.97 28.90 18.31
N ASN A 952 -10.19 27.85 18.05
CA ASN A 952 -8.76 27.99 17.79
C ASN A 952 -8.55 28.53 16.37
N SER A 953 -8.15 29.80 16.26
CA SER A 953 -8.00 30.54 15.00
C SER A 953 -6.92 30.00 14.04
N ILE A 954 -6.15 28.98 14.45
CA ILE A 954 -5.20 28.25 13.62
C ILE A 954 -5.78 26.89 13.24
N ALA A 955 -6.43 26.19 14.17
CA ALA A 955 -7.09 24.92 13.87
C ALA A 955 -8.24 25.06 12.87
N SER A 956 -8.95 26.20 12.85
CA SER A 956 -9.96 26.53 11.82
C SER A 956 -9.37 26.80 10.43
N LYS A 957 -8.04 26.78 10.29
CA LYS A 957 -7.30 26.94 9.03
C LYS A 957 -6.57 25.66 8.62
N LEU A 958 -6.13 24.87 9.61
CA LEU A 958 -5.45 23.59 9.42
C LEU A 958 -6.42 22.44 9.14
N LYS A 959 -5.99 21.50 8.30
CA LYS A 959 -6.70 20.27 7.96
C LYS A 959 -8.16 20.45 7.50
N THR A 960 -8.45 21.53 6.77
CA THR A 960 -9.81 21.97 6.37
C THR A 960 -10.36 21.20 5.16
N TYR A 961 -10.13 21.69 3.93
CA TYR A 961 -10.42 20.97 2.69
C TYR A 961 -9.31 19.95 2.44
N GLN A 962 -9.67 18.69 2.17
CA GLN A 962 -8.78 17.56 1.84
C GLN A 962 -7.54 17.40 2.76
N GLY A 963 -7.68 17.78 4.03
CA GLY A 963 -6.60 17.70 5.02
C GLY A 963 -5.57 18.83 4.99
N GLN A 964 -5.79 19.90 4.21
CA GLN A 964 -4.79 20.97 3.99
C GLN A 964 -4.93 22.20 4.89
N GLU A 965 -3.85 22.98 4.97
CA GLU A 965 -3.87 24.34 5.53
C GLU A 965 -4.39 25.36 4.52
N PHE A 966 -5.26 26.28 4.95
CA PHE A 966 -5.70 27.43 4.16
C PHE A 966 -5.11 28.74 4.70
N THR A 967 -4.36 29.46 3.87
CA THR A 967 -3.70 30.74 4.21
C THR A 967 -4.46 31.89 3.55
N GLU A 968 -5.31 32.54 4.33
CA GLU A 968 -6.07 33.75 3.95
C GLU A 968 -5.25 35.05 4.14
N GLU A 969 -4.14 34.98 4.85
CA GLU A 969 -3.41 36.15 5.34
C GLU A 969 -2.97 37.09 4.21
N LEU A 970 -3.08 38.40 4.47
CA LEU A 970 -2.80 39.49 3.53
C LEU A 970 -3.57 39.43 2.19
N GLY A 971 -4.56 38.54 2.05
CA GLY A 971 -5.33 38.33 0.82
C GLY A 971 -4.85 37.15 -0.04
N TYR A 972 -3.91 36.33 0.43
CA TYR A 972 -3.31 35.25 -0.37
C TYR A 972 -4.33 34.18 -0.81
N ASN A 973 -5.17 33.71 0.11
CA ASN A 973 -6.29 32.79 -0.13
C ASN A 973 -5.89 31.56 -0.97
N MET A 974 -4.98 30.73 -0.44
CA MET A 974 -4.52 29.49 -1.07
C MET A 974 -4.58 28.32 -0.08
N HIS A 975 -4.76 27.10 -0.60
CA HIS A 975 -4.47 25.88 0.14
C HIS A 975 -3.02 25.46 -0.06
N GLU A 976 -2.32 25.17 1.03
CA GLU A 976 -0.91 24.79 1.04
C GLU A 976 -0.74 23.27 1.10
N TYR A 977 -0.86 22.60 -0.04
CA TYR A 977 -0.42 21.20 -0.18
C TYR A 977 1.12 21.14 -0.16
N LYS A 978 1.68 20.05 0.39
CA LYS A 978 3.14 19.87 0.60
C LYS A 978 4.02 20.18 -0.61
N PHE A 979 3.59 19.85 -1.83
CA PHE A 979 4.40 20.04 -3.03
C PHE A 979 3.99 21.24 -3.91
N ARG A 980 2.75 21.75 -3.78
CA ARG A 980 2.20 22.81 -4.64
C ARG A 980 1.16 23.63 -3.89
N HIS A 981 1.11 24.94 -4.09
CA HIS A 981 0.01 25.77 -3.57
C HIS A 981 -1.17 25.79 -4.56
N TYR A 982 -2.38 25.64 -4.05
CA TYR A 982 -3.63 25.49 -4.81
C TYR A 982 -4.58 26.66 -4.60
N ASP A 983 -5.16 27.16 -5.69
CA ASP A 983 -6.16 28.21 -5.66
C ASP A 983 -7.55 27.66 -5.94
N ALA A 984 -8.39 27.60 -4.91
CA ALA A 984 -9.78 27.18 -5.03
C ALA A 984 -10.67 28.21 -5.77
N ALA A 985 -10.24 29.47 -5.89
CA ALA A 985 -10.99 30.47 -6.64
C ALA A 985 -10.87 30.22 -8.15
N ILE A 986 -9.69 29.88 -8.67
CA ILE A 986 -9.47 29.54 -10.09
C ILE A 986 -9.39 28.03 -10.37
N ALA A 987 -9.53 27.18 -9.36
CA ALA A 987 -9.56 25.71 -9.43
C ALA A 987 -8.27 25.07 -10.00
N ARG A 988 -7.09 25.64 -9.70
CA ARG A 988 -5.79 25.25 -10.29
C ARG A 988 -4.62 25.35 -9.32
N PHE A 989 -3.55 24.60 -9.60
CA PHE A 989 -2.25 24.79 -8.95
C PHE A 989 -1.44 25.93 -9.58
N VAL A 990 -0.63 26.59 -8.75
CA VAL A 990 0.27 27.69 -9.19
C VAL A 990 1.68 27.22 -9.58
N ALA A 991 1.96 25.91 -9.50
CA ALA A 991 3.25 25.31 -9.84
C ALA A 991 3.06 23.98 -10.59
N ILE A 992 4.08 23.57 -11.35
CA ILE A 992 4.04 22.34 -12.15
C ILE A 992 4.06 21.10 -11.25
N ASP A 993 3.20 20.14 -11.57
CA ASP A 993 3.17 18.79 -11.02
C ASP A 993 4.55 18.10 -11.06
N PRO A 994 5.11 17.66 -9.92
CA PRO A 994 6.31 16.81 -9.89
C PRO A 994 6.19 15.50 -10.70
N LEU A 995 4.98 14.96 -10.84
CA LEU A 995 4.64 13.72 -11.57
C LEU A 995 4.09 13.95 -12.98
N ALA A 996 4.21 15.18 -13.53
CA ALA A 996 3.70 15.53 -14.86
C ALA A 996 4.12 14.57 -15.99
N SER A 997 5.29 13.91 -15.87
CA SER A 997 5.76 12.95 -16.87
C SER A 997 4.95 11.67 -16.97
N ASP A 998 4.01 11.47 -16.05
CA ASP A 998 3.29 10.24 -15.85
C ASP A 998 1.80 10.51 -16.22
N TYR A 999 1.26 11.66 -15.81
CA TYR A 999 -0.04 12.22 -16.23
C TYR A 999 -0.03 12.96 -17.58
N THR A 1000 0.67 12.39 -18.58
CA THR A 1000 1.01 13.10 -19.84
C THR A 1000 -0.17 13.53 -20.71
N HIS A 1001 -1.36 12.95 -20.54
CA HIS A 1001 -2.60 13.33 -21.22
C HIS A 1001 -3.24 14.62 -20.66
N ASN A 1002 -2.81 15.08 -19.49
CA ASN A 1002 -3.44 16.14 -18.71
C ASN A 1002 -2.54 17.40 -18.62
N SER A 1003 -3.08 18.45 -18.00
CA SER A 1003 -2.38 19.69 -17.72
C SER A 1003 -1.47 19.58 -16.49
N THR A 1004 -0.26 20.10 -16.63
CA THR A 1004 0.77 20.22 -15.59
C THR A 1004 0.36 21.03 -14.35
N TYR A 1005 -0.82 21.67 -14.37
CA TYR A 1005 -1.39 22.49 -13.29
C TYR A 1005 -2.79 22.05 -12.86
N ALA A 1006 -3.29 20.91 -13.35
CA ALA A 1006 -4.60 20.39 -13.00
C ALA A 1006 -4.66 19.94 -11.53
N PHE A 1007 -5.83 20.11 -10.91
CA PHE A 1007 -6.13 19.65 -9.55
C PHE A 1007 -6.98 18.38 -9.61
N SER A 1008 -6.48 17.27 -9.04
CA SER A 1008 -7.13 15.94 -9.04
C SER A 1008 -7.69 15.49 -10.41
N GLU A 1009 -7.03 15.87 -11.51
CA GLU A 1009 -7.51 15.69 -12.90
C GLU A 1009 -8.92 16.24 -13.21
N ASN A 1010 -9.46 17.12 -12.36
CA ASN A 1010 -10.85 17.60 -12.35
C ASN A 1010 -11.90 16.54 -11.93
N ARG A 1011 -11.47 15.43 -11.28
CA ARG A 1011 -12.32 14.41 -10.63
C ARG A 1011 -12.48 14.69 -9.13
N VAL A 1012 -13.01 15.87 -8.81
CA VAL A 1012 -12.94 16.48 -7.46
C VAL A 1012 -14.06 16.05 -6.50
N ILE A 1013 -14.91 15.08 -6.89
CA ILE A 1013 -16.00 14.56 -6.06
C ILE A 1013 -15.71 13.12 -5.63
N ASP A 1014 -15.11 12.33 -6.52
CA ASP A 1014 -14.75 10.93 -6.34
C ASP A 1014 -13.28 10.71 -5.95
N ALA A 1015 -12.41 11.73 -6.11
CA ALA A 1015 -11.00 11.66 -5.74
C ALA A 1015 -10.49 12.84 -4.89
N ARG A 1016 -9.50 12.53 -4.03
CA ARG A 1016 -8.72 13.48 -3.21
C ARG A 1016 -7.35 13.74 -3.85
N GLU A 1017 -6.83 14.94 -3.71
CA GLU A 1017 -5.46 15.29 -4.11
C GLU A 1017 -4.42 14.75 -3.12
N MET A 1018 -3.45 13.99 -3.62
CA MET A 1018 -2.34 13.44 -2.84
C MET A 1018 -1.25 14.49 -2.62
N GLU A 1019 -1.43 15.38 -1.64
CA GLU A 1019 -0.39 16.32 -1.16
C GLU A 1019 0.22 17.25 -2.23
N GLY A 1020 -0.50 17.47 -3.33
CA GLY A 1020 -0.02 18.25 -4.47
C GLY A 1020 0.78 17.42 -5.47
N LEU A 1021 0.44 16.14 -5.66
CA LEU A 1021 0.95 15.27 -6.72
C LEU A 1021 -0.18 14.88 -7.68
N GLU A 1022 -1.02 13.93 -7.29
CA GLU A 1022 -2.02 13.30 -8.16
C GLU A 1022 -3.36 13.04 -7.46
N LYS A 1023 -4.25 12.21 -8.04
CA LYS A 1023 -5.60 11.93 -7.48
C LYS A 1023 -5.67 10.52 -6.88
N VAL A 1024 -6.22 10.40 -5.67
CA VAL A 1024 -6.57 9.12 -5.05
C VAL A 1024 -8.08 8.96 -5.09
N ILE A 1025 -8.60 7.97 -5.83
CA ILE A 1025 -10.04 7.72 -5.96
C ILE A 1025 -10.54 6.98 -4.71
N ILE A 1026 -11.60 7.48 -4.07
CA ILE A 1026 -12.06 7.00 -2.76
C ILE A 1026 -13.29 6.11 -2.92
N PHE A 1027 -13.05 4.80 -2.97
CA PHE A 1027 -14.09 3.77 -3.12
C PHE A 1027 -14.53 3.07 -1.83
N SER A 1028 -13.99 3.45 -0.67
CA SER A 1028 -14.44 2.89 0.62
C SER A 1028 -14.41 3.97 1.70
N GLY A 1029 -15.48 4.05 2.48
CA GLY A 1029 -15.68 5.07 3.52
C GLY A 1029 -14.81 4.91 4.78
N ALA A 1030 -13.85 3.98 4.77
CA ALA A 1030 -12.78 3.98 5.74
C ALA A 1030 -11.98 5.28 5.58
N THR A 1031 -11.94 6.10 6.64
CA THR A 1031 -11.13 7.31 6.65
C THR A 1031 -9.66 6.94 6.47
N TRP A 1032 -9.09 7.27 5.32
CA TRP A 1032 -7.66 7.11 5.02
C TRP A 1032 -6.82 7.95 5.99
N ASP A 1033 -6.46 7.36 7.13
CA ASP A 1033 -5.43 7.88 8.01
C ASP A 1033 -4.07 7.74 7.28
N GLU A 1034 -3.16 8.68 7.50
CA GLU A 1034 -2.08 9.03 6.54
C GLU A 1034 -0.88 8.04 6.56
N THR A 1035 -1.15 6.73 6.55
CA THR A 1035 -0.19 5.64 6.75
C THR A 1035 -0.39 4.35 5.91
N GLU A 1036 -1.56 4.10 5.30
CA GLU A 1036 -1.85 2.77 4.71
C GLU A 1036 -1.40 2.55 3.26
N ASP A 1037 -1.12 3.60 2.47
CA ASP A 1037 -0.82 3.54 1.02
C ASP A 1037 0.54 2.89 0.64
N ALA A 1038 1.19 2.25 1.61
CA ALA A 1038 2.44 1.50 1.45
C ALA A 1038 2.33 0.04 1.93
N THR A 1039 1.15 -0.43 2.38
CA THR A 1039 1.00 -1.67 3.17
C THR A 1039 0.00 -2.67 2.61
N SER A 1040 -0.98 -2.25 1.81
CA SER A 1040 -2.06 -3.10 1.28
C SER A 1040 -1.56 -4.18 0.30
N GLY A 1041 -0.96 -3.78 -0.83
CA GLY A 1041 -0.38 -4.70 -1.83
C GLY A 1041 0.77 -5.54 -1.28
N VAL A 1042 1.57 -4.96 -0.37
CA VAL A 1042 2.64 -5.65 0.38
C VAL A 1042 2.12 -6.88 1.14
N THR A 1043 0.91 -6.79 1.71
CA THR A 1043 0.36 -7.82 2.59
C THR A 1043 -0.22 -9.00 1.80
N LYS A 1044 -1.04 -8.75 0.77
CA LYS A 1044 -1.62 -9.81 -0.08
C LYS A 1044 -0.56 -10.75 -0.69
N VAL A 1045 0.51 -10.19 -1.24
CA VAL A 1045 1.61 -10.97 -1.84
C VAL A 1045 2.36 -11.80 -0.79
N ALA A 1046 2.55 -11.27 0.42
CA ALA A 1046 3.21 -11.99 1.51
C ALA A 1046 2.37 -13.15 2.04
N GLU A 1047 1.05 -13.01 2.15
CA GLU A 1047 0.14 -14.08 2.58
C GLU A 1047 0.09 -15.24 1.57
N THR A 1048 0.01 -14.93 0.28
CA THR A 1048 0.02 -15.92 -0.81
C THR A 1048 1.33 -16.72 -0.84
N LEU A 1049 2.49 -16.07 -0.72
CA LEU A 1049 3.78 -16.76 -0.76
C LEU A 1049 4.08 -17.56 0.52
N ASN A 1050 3.66 -17.08 1.70
CA ASN A 1050 3.72 -17.87 2.93
C ASN A 1050 2.85 -19.13 2.85
N THR A 1051 1.65 -19.03 2.27
CA THR A 1051 0.74 -20.15 2.04
C THR A 1051 1.40 -21.22 1.16
N TYR A 1052 2.05 -20.84 0.05
CA TYR A 1052 2.76 -21.80 -0.80
C TYR A 1052 4.06 -22.36 -0.21
N SER A 1053 4.71 -21.67 0.73
CA SER A 1053 5.83 -22.26 1.49
C SER A 1053 5.39 -23.50 2.30
N LYS A 1054 4.12 -23.52 2.76
CA LYS A 1054 3.50 -24.67 3.43
C LYS A 1054 3.09 -25.78 2.46
N GLU A 1055 2.59 -25.48 1.25
CA GLU A 1055 2.31 -26.53 0.24
C GLU A 1055 3.53 -27.39 -0.09
N LEU A 1056 4.69 -26.74 -0.16
CA LEU A 1056 5.92 -27.38 -0.62
C LEU A 1056 6.70 -28.08 0.49
N ASP A 1057 6.20 -28.07 1.74
CA ASP A 1057 6.81 -28.68 2.93
C ASP A 1057 8.23 -28.11 3.18
N MET A 1058 8.32 -26.78 3.24
CA MET A 1058 9.55 -26.01 3.43
C MET A 1058 9.52 -25.25 4.78
N LYS A 1059 10.68 -24.97 5.38
CA LYS A 1059 10.75 -24.17 6.62
C LYS A 1059 10.65 -22.69 6.27
N SER A 1060 10.23 -21.85 7.22
CA SER A 1060 10.11 -20.40 7.01
C SER A 1060 11.44 -19.65 6.79
N GLY A 1061 12.59 -20.31 6.97
CA GLY A 1061 13.91 -19.81 6.55
C GLY A 1061 14.38 -20.31 5.18
N SER A 1062 13.66 -21.25 4.56
CA SER A 1062 13.99 -21.85 3.26
C SER A 1062 13.56 -20.96 2.07
N VAL A 1063 12.71 -19.96 2.30
CA VAL A 1063 12.16 -19.05 1.28
C VAL A 1063 12.42 -17.60 1.72
N VAL A 1064 13.21 -16.87 0.93
CA VAL A 1064 13.59 -15.49 1.22
C VAL A 1064 12.79 -14.55 0.33
N LEU A 1065 11.81 -13.85 0.91
CA LEU A 1065 10.98 -12.87 0.22
C LEU A 1065 11.59 -11.47 0.32
N ILE A 1066 11.57 -10.70 -0.77
CA ILE A 1066 12.12 -9.35 -0.83
C ILE A 1066 11.10 -8.42 -1.51
N ASN A 1067 10.83 -7.29 -0.85
CA ASN A 1067 9.76 -6.34 -1.18
C ASN A 1067 10.33 -4.89 -1.31
N SER A 1068 9.63 -3.99 -2.00
CA SER A 1068 10.10 -2.70 -2.50
C SER A 1068 10.22 -1.58 -1.45
N ASN A 1069 9.32 -1.54 -0.46
CA ASN A 1069 9.09 -0.33 0.35
C ASN A 1069 10.15 -0.02 1.43
N TYR A 1070 11.23 -0.80 1.55
CA TYR A 1070 12.36 -0.47 2.42
C TYR A 1070 13.74 -0.82 1.82
N TRP A 1071 14.58 0.20 1.75
CA TRP A 1071 15.97 0.20 2.23
C TRP A 1071 16.81 -1.09 2.11
N ASN A 1072 17.74 -1.15 1.15
CA ASN A 1072 18.42 -2.37 0.66
C ASN A 1072 18.82 -3.39 1.77
N PRO A 1073 18.10 -4.53 1.91
CA PRO A 1073 18.22 -5.46 3.03
C PRO A 1073 19.28 -6.58 2.86
N VAL A 1074 19.99 -6.68 1.74
CA VAL A 1074 20.86 -7.85 1.40
C VAL A 1074 21.74 -8.33 2.55
N GLY A 1075 22.42 -7.41 3.25
CA GLY A 1075 23.32 -7.76 4.37
C GLY A 1075 22.64 -8.39 5.59
N VAL A 1076 21.34 -8.15 5.80
CA VAL A 1076 20.54 -8.79 6.87
C VAL A 1076 20.09 -10.17 6.43
N LEU A 1077 19.69 -10.32 5.16
CA LEU A 1077 19.21 -11.57 4.60
C LEU A 1077 20.32 -12.63 4.55
N ILE A 1078 21.56 -12.26 4.21
CA ILE A 1078 22.71 -13.16 4.25
C ILE A 1078 22.87 -13.80 5.64
N ALA A 1079 22.83 -13.01 6.72
CA ALA A 1079 23.04 -13.53 8.08
C ALA A 1079 21.99 -14.57 8.50
N GLY A 1080 20.72 -14.37 8.14
CA GLY A 1080 19.66 -15.36 8.38
C GLY A 1080 19.80 -16.63 7.54
N ILE A 1081 20.31 -16.50 6.31
CA ILE A 1081 20.59 -17.63 5.41
C ILE A 1081 21.80 -18.43 5.88
N GLU A 1082 22.85 -17.77 6.38
CA GLU A 1082 23.99 -18.42 7.04
C GLU A 1082 23.53 -19.21 8.27
N GLU A 1083 22.66 -18.64 9.12
CA GLU A 1083 22.08 -19.34 10.26
C GLU A 1083 21.29 -20.59 9.83
N ALA A 1084 20.37 -20.47 8.86
CA ALA A 1084 19.59 -21.59 8.33
C ALA A 1084 20.46 -22.70 7.70
N LYS A 1085 21.42 -22.34 6.83
CA LYS A 1085 22.36 -23.28 6.19
C LYS A 1085 23.35 -23.90 7.19
N SER A 1086 23.60 -23.26 8.34
CA SER A 1086 24.37 -23.87 9.43
C SER A 1086 23.59 -24.96 10.18
N ALA A 1087 22.26 -24.85 10.23
CA ALA A 1087 21.37 -25.82 10.88
C ALA A 1087 21.09 -27.06 10.00
N ASP A 1088 20.87 -26.88 8.69
CA ASP A 1088 20.91 -27.97 7.71
C ASP A 1088 21.54 -27.50 6.38
N PRO A 1089 22.79 -27.89 6.08
CA PRO A 1089 23.47 -27.55 4.82
C PRO A 1089 22.80 -28.07 3.54
N ASN A 1090 21.81 -28.95 3.64
CA ASN A 1090 21.08 -29.53 2.51
C ASN A 1090 19.68 -28.92 2.32
N GLU A 1091 19.27 -28.00 3.21
CA GLU A 1091 17.95 -27.36 3.13
C GLU A 1091 17.83 -26.53 1.84
N PRO A 1092 16.77 -26.73 1.03
CA PRO A 1092 16.65 -26.03 -0.25
C PRO A 1092 16.42 -24.54 -0.03
N LEU A 1093 17.21 -23.69 -0.69
CA LEU A 1093 17.08 -22.24 -0.58
C LEU A 1093 16.39 -21.64 -1.81
N ILE A 1094 15.23 -21.04 -1.61
CA ILE A 1094 14.53 -20.21 -2.59
C ILE A 1094 14.76 -18.74 -2.25
N VAL A 1095 15.13 -17.93 -3.24
CA VAL A 1095 15.13 -16.46 -3.12
C VAL A 1095 14.07 -15.93 -4.10
N TYR A 1096 13.15 -15.12 -3.62
CA TYR A 1096 12.08 -14.49 -4.40
C TYR A 1096 12.20 -12.96 -4.34
N GLY A 1097 11.97 -12.31 -5.47
CA GLY A 1097 11.82 -10.86 -5.52
C GLY A 1097 10.89 -10.39 -6.62
N TYR A 1098 10.09 -9.38 -6.30
CA TYR A 1098 9.12 -8.71 -7.17
C TYR A 1098 9.54 -7.25 -7.40
N SER A 1099 9.43 -6.73 -8.64
CA SER A 1099 9.78 -5.34 -9.00
C SER A 1099 11.16 -4.93 -8.42
N LYS A 1100 11.26 -3.90 -7.58
CA LYS A 1100 12.53 -3.52 -6.88
C LYS A 1100 13.11 -4.63 -6.00
N GLY A 1101 12.25 -5.40 -5.31
CA GLY A 1101 12.68 -6.61 -4.60
C GLY A 1101 13.28 -7.66 -5.52
N GLY A 1102 12.87 -7.70 -6.78
CA GLY A 1102 13.40 -8.56 -7.84
C GLY A 1102 14.84 -8.24 -8.23
N GLU A 1103 15.25 -6.97 -8.24
CA GLU A 1103 16.67 -6.61 -8.39
C GLU A 1103 17.47 -7.07 -7.17
N ILE A 1104 16.98 -6.72 -5.97
CA ILE A 1104 17.64 -7.02 -4.69
C ILE A 1104 17.81 -8.54 -4.49
N ALA A 1105 16.87 -9.35 -5.00
CA ALA A 1105 17.01 -10.81 -5.07
C ALA A 1105 18.19 -11.26 -5.97
N GLN A 1106 18.42 -10.58 -7.09
CA GLN A 1106 19.59 -10.83 -7.94
C GLN A 1106 20.89 -10.36 -7.27
N GLU A 1107 20.88 -9.26 -6.51
CA GLU A 1107 22.02 -8.85 -5.67
C GLU A 1107 22.34 -9.90 -4.58
N LEU A 1108 21.32 -10.34 -3.84
CA LEU A 1108 21.47 -11.31 -2.75
C LEU A 1108 22.14 -12.61 -3.22
N VAL A 1109 21.67 -13.21 -4.32
CA VAL A 1109 22.26 -14.49 -4.78
C VAL A 1109 23.73 -14.36 -5.20
N ARG A 1110 24.16 -13.17 -5.64
CA ARG A 1110 25.57 -12.88 -5.96
C ARG A 1110 26.41 -12.74 -4.69
N ALA A 1111 25.92 -12.03 -3.69
CA ALA A 1111 26.58 -11.97 -2.38
C ALA A 1111 26.63 -13.34 -1.68
N LEU A 1112 25.66 -14.24 -1.96
CA LEU A 1112 25.69 -15.64 -1.53
C LEU A 1112 26.70 -16.50 -2.31
N ASP A 1113 27.03 -16.15 -3.56
CA ASP A 1113 28.06 -16.84 -4.37
C ASP A 1113 29.46 -16.54 -3.81
N ASP A 1114 29.71 -15.28 -3.44
CA ASP A 1114 30.96 -14.82 -2.82
C ASP A 1114 31.26 -15.51 -1.47
N ILE A 1115 30.24 -16.00 -0.75
CA ILE A 1115 30.38 -16.82 0.47
C ILE A 1115 30.13 -18.33 0.25
N GLY A 1116 29.88 -18.76 -0.99
CA GLY A 1116 29.75 -20.18 -1.36
C GLY A 1116 28.45 -20.87 -0.94
N ILE A 1117 27.37 -20.13 -0.67
CA ILE A 1117 26.05 -20.69 -0.36
C ILE A 1117 25.27 -20.94 -1.65
N ASN A 1118 24.84 -22.20 -1.85
CA ASN A 1118 24.00 -22.60 -2.98
C ASN A 1118 22.54 -22.20 -2.79
N VAL A 1119 21.96 -21.66 -3.85
CA VAL A 1119 20.55 -21.26 -3.98
C VAL A 1119 19.89 -22.27 -4.92
N ASP A 1120 18.89 -23.01 -4.42
CA ASP A 1120 18.23 -24.05 -5.20
C ASP A 1120 17.31 -23.48 -6.28
N LEU A 1121 16.70 -22.33 -6.01
CA LEU A 1121 15.92 -21.57 -6.98
C LEU A 1121 16.00 -20.06 -6.71
N LEU A 1122 16.39 -19.29 -7.72
CA LEU A 1122 16.08 -17.86 -7.76
C LEU A 1122 14.77 -17.65 -8.52
N PHE A 1123 13.86 -16.87 -7.95
CA PHE A 1123 12.60 -16.48 -8.56
C PHE A 1123 12.53 -14.97 -8.67
N THR A 1124 12.35 -14.43 -9.88
CA THR A 1124 12.23 -12.98 -10.09
C THR A 1124 11.05 -12.65 -11.00
N ILE A 1125 10.25 -11.65 -10.61
CA ILE A 1125 9.14 -11.10 -11.39
C ILE A 1125 9.42 -9.61 -11.63
N ASP A 1126 9.45 -9.24 -12.92
CA ASP A 1126 9.77 -7.91 -13.47
C ASP A 1126 10.83 -7.11 -12.71
N ALA A 1127 11.90 -7.78 -12.31
CA ALA A 1127 12.97 -7.22 -11.50
C ALA A 1127 13.53 -5.92 -12.11
N ALA A 1128 13.24 -4.77 -11.51
CA ALA A 1128 13.52 -3.43 -12.07
C ALA A 1128 13.64 -2.38 -10.94
N ASP A 1129 14.17 -1.19 -11.19
CA ASP A 1129 14.49 -0.19 -10.15
C ASP A 1129 13.84 1.18 -10.45
N GLY A 1130 12.52 1.22 -10.28
CA GLY A 1130 11.68 2.42 -10.36
C GLY A 1130 11.62 3.08 -11.76
N PRO A 1131 10.88 4.19 -11.93
CA PRO A 1131 10.60 4.76 -13.24
C PRO A 1131 11.79 5.39 -14.00
N LEU A 1132 13.02 5.37 -13.45
CA LEU A 1132 14.14 6.21 -13.93
C LEU A 1132 15.56 5.57 -13.89
N THR A 1133 15.70 4.26 -13.63
CA THR A 1133 17.03 3.59 -13.69
C THR A 1133 17.04 2.40 -14.68
N PHE A 1134 18.24 1.97 -15.09
CA PHE A 1134 18.42 1.18 -16.32
C PHE A 1134 19.13 -0.17 -16.16
N THR A 1135 19.74 -0.48 -15.00
CA THR A 1135 20.84 -1.46 -14.94
C THR A 1135 20.71 -2.55 -13.86
N VAL A 1136 19.53 -3.17 -13.74
CA VAL A 1136 19.41 -4.44 -13.01
C VAL A 1136 20.33 -5.49 -13.66
N ASN A 1137 21.37 -5.90 -12.95
CA ASN A 1137 22.36 -6.84 -13.46
C ASN A 1137 21.74 -8.23 -13.66
N ARG A 1138 21.52 -8.61 -14.92
CA ARG A 1138 20.89 -9.88 -15.34
C ARG A 1138 21.81 -11.11 -15.31
N GLU A 1139 23.04 -10.98 -14.79
CA GLU A 1139 23.97 -12.12 -14.65
C GLU A 1139 23.67 -12.94 -13.39
N ILE A 1140 23.26 -14.19 -13.61
CA ILE A 1140 22.93 -15.15 -12.56
C ILE A 1140 24.19 -15.98 -12.21
N PRO A 1141 24.67 -15.91 -10.95
CA PRO A 1141 25.86 -16.61 -10.47
C PRO A 1141 25.69 -18.14 -10.47
N ASP A 1142 26.80 -18.89 -10.41
CA ASP A 1142 26.78 -20.35 -10.61
C ASP A 1142 26.29 -21.14 -9.38
N ASN A 1143 26.28 -20.55 -8.18
CA ASN A 1143 25.63 -21.09 -6.98
C ASN A 1143 24.09 -21.22 -7.10
N VAL A 1144 23.45 -20.49 -8.02
CA VAL A 1144 22.01 -20.60 -8.32
C VAL A 1144 21.79 -21.81 -9.21
N LEU A 1145 21.17 -22.87 -8.69
CA LEU A 1145 20.96 -24.13 -9.41
C LEU A 1145 20.00 -23.95 -10.61
N GLU A 1146 18.80 -23.46 -10.36
CA GLU A 1146 17.84 -23.05 -11.38
C GLU A 1146 17.34 -21.61 -11.08
N ASN A 1147 16.96 -20.84 -12.11
CA ASN A 1147 16.33 -19.53 -11.97
C ASN A 1147 15.09 -19.48 -12.86
N ILE A 1148 13.93 -19.13 -12.28
CA ILE A 1148 12.74 -18.76 -13.04
C ILE A 1148 12.64 -17.25 -13.00
N ASN A 1149 12.54 -16.63 -14.18
CA ASN A 1149 12.54 -15.19 -14.36
C ASN A 1149 11.34 -14.82 -15.23
N TYR A 1150 10.31 -14.27 -14.61
CA TYR A 1150 9.20 -13.61 -15.27
C TYR A 1150 9.59 -12.15 -15.52
N PHE A 1151 9.49 -11.71 -16.77
CA PHE A 1151 9.91 -10.37 -17.17
C PHE A 1151 9.03 -9.91 -18.34
N GLN A 1152 8.60 -8.65 -18.36
CA GLN A 1152 8.12 -8.05 -19.61
C GLN A 1152 9.30 -7.49 -20.42
N ARG A 1153 9.05 -7.15 -21.68
CA ARG A 1153 10.01 -6.51 -22.61
C ARG A 1153 9.44 -5.30 -23.35
N ASP A 1154 8.12 -5.33 -23.47
CA ASP A 1154 7.26 -4.81 -24.52
C ASP A 1154 5.92 -4.58 -23.80
N GLY A 1155 5.36 -3.35 -23.74
CA GLY A 1155 4.06 -3.13 -23.06
C GLY A 1155 3.67 -1.69 -22.72
N GLY A 1156 4.50 -0.92 -22.01
CA GLY A 1156 4.06 0.37 -21.43
C GLY A 1156 5.13 1.44 -21.28
N LEU A 1157 4.73 2.59 -20.71
CA LEU A 1157 5.52 3.83 -20.68
C LEU A 1157 6.49 3.92 -19.48
N SER A 1158 6.34 3.00 -18.54
CA SER A 1158 7.28 2.72 -17.47
C SER A 1158 8.69 2.45 -18.03
N ARG A 1159 9.71 3.11 -17.47
CA ARG A 1159 11.10 3.01 -17.97
C ARG A 1159 11.93 1.94 -17.27
N SER A 1160 11.39 1.36 -16.20
CA SER A 1160 11.87 0.11 -15.65
C SER A 1160 11.41 -1.05 -16.55
N ARG A 1161 12.35 -1.93 -16.91
CA ARG A 1161 12.07 -3.12 -17.72
C ARG A 1161 12.73 -4.35 -17.13
N GLY A 1162 11.96 -5.40 -16.91
CA GLY A 1162 12.47 -6.75 -16.85
C GLY A 1162 13.30 -7.11 -18.09
N ASN A 1163 14.16 -8.12 -17.99
CA ASN A 1163 14.84 -8.68 -19.16
C ASN A 1163 15.32 -10.10 -18.88
N LYS A 1164 15.80 -10.77 -19.93
CA LYS A 1164 16.29 -12.15 -19.86
C LYS A 1164 17.56 -12.26 -19.01
N ASN A 1165 17.44 -12.99 -17.90
CA ASN A 1165 18.54 -13.45 -17.08
C ASN A 1165 19.43 -14.44 -17.85
N LYS A 1166 20.74 -14.44 -17.56
CA LYS A 1166 21.75 -15.27 -18.24
C LYS A 1166 22.89 -15.66 -17.28
N ARG A 1167 23.61 -16.74 -17.56
CA ARG A 1167 24.87 -17.08 -16.88
C ARG A 1167 26.00 -16.17 -17.37
N LYS A 1168 27.11 -16.15 -16.62
CA LYS A 1168 28.36 -15.44 -16.97
C LYS A 1168 28.97 -15.89 -18.31
N ASP A 1169 28.77 -17.15 -18.69
CA ASP A 1169 29.19 -17.70 -20.00
C ASP A 1169 28.22 -17.36 -21.16
N GLY A 1170 27.15 -16.60 -20.88
CA GLY A 1170 26.10 -16.26 -21.84
C GLY A 1170 25.05 -17.36 -22.04
N SER A 1171 25.15 -18.51 -21.37
CA SER A 1171 24.16 -19.59 -21.48
C SER A 1171 22.90 -19.31 -20.66
N THR A 1172 21.79 -19.94 -21.06
CA THR A 1172 20.53 -19.99 -20.31
C THR A 1172 20.39 -21.28 -19.50
N LYS A 1173 21.51 -21.91 -19.13
CA LYS A 1173 21.50 -23.25 -18.51
C LYS A 1173 20.94 -23.19 -17.09
N GLY A 1174 19.78 -23.82 -16.90
CA GLY A 1174 18.99 -23.74 -15.67
C GLY A 1174 18.20 -22.43 -15.52
N ILE A 1175 18.16 -21.57 -16.55
CA ILE A 1175 17.46 -20.28 -16.49
C ILE A 1175 16.24 -20.33 -17.41
N TYR A 1176 15.05 -20.26 -16.79
CA TYR A 1176 13.75 -20.24 -17.44
C TYR A 1176 13.28 -18.79 -17.51
N ASN A 1177 13.61 -18.14 -18.62
CA ASN A 1177 13.12 -16.81 -18.94
C ASN A 1177 11.71 -16.91 -19.54
N ILE A 1178 10.69 -16.58 -18.74
CA ILE A 1178 9.28 -16.54 -19.12
C ILE A 1178 8.91 -15.09 -19.42
N ASN A 1179 8.53 -14.81 -20.67
CA ASN A 1179 8.15 -13.46 -21.09
C ASN A 1179 6.69 -13.20 -20.70
N LEU A 1180 6.44 -12.17 -19.89
CA LEU A 1180 5.09 -11.77 -19.47
C LEU A 1180 4.37 -10.85 -20.47
N SER A 1181 5.07 -10.27 -21.45
CA SER A 1181 4.44 -9.39 -22.45
C SER A 1181 3.40 -10.13 -23.30
N SER A 1182 2.14 -10.04 -22.86
CA SER A 1182 1.00 -9.66 -23.70
C SER A 1182 0.90 -8.14 -23.79
N ASP A 1183 0.16 -7.63 -24.77
CA ASP A 1183 0.10 -6.19 -25.08
C ASP A 1183 -0.58 -5.33 -23.98
N ASP A 1184 -1.25 -5.95 -23.01
CA ASP A 1184 -1.96 -5.29 -21.89
C ASP A 1184 -1.21 -5.37 -20.52
N VAL A 1185 0.07 -5.77 -20.50
CA VAL A 1185 0.83 -6.05 -19.25
C VAL A 1185 2.16 -5.28 -19.18
N ASP A 1186 2.25 -4.31 -18.25
CA ASP A 1186 3.40 -3.40 -18.05
C ASP A 1186 3.84 -3.32 -16.57
N HIS A 1187 4.87 -2.54 -16.24
CA HIS A 1187 5.38 -2.43 -14.86
C HIS A 1187 4.30 -2.01 -13.84
N TYR A 1188 3.43 -1.05 -14.19
CA TYR A 1188 2.34 -0.61 -13.32
C TYR A 1188 1.21 -1.63 -13.26
N THR A 1189 0.80 -2.25 -14.38
CA THR A 1189 -0.29 -3.24 -14.32
C THR A 1189 0.12 -4.56 -13.66
N ILE A 1190 1.41 -4.89 -13.54
CA ILE A 1190 1.89 -5.99 -12.67
C ILE A 1190 1.99 -5.53 -11.20
N ASP A 1191 2.38 -4.28 -10.92
CA ASP A 1191 2.45 -3.72 -9.57
C ASP A 1191 1.05 -3.56 -8.92
N ASP A 1192 0.05 -3.10 -9.68
CA ASP A 1192 -1.28 -2.73 -9.15
C ASP A 1192 -2.36 -3.84 -9.23
N ASP A 1193 -2.57 -4.49 -10.39
CA ASP A 1193 -3.85 -5.20 -10.66
C ASP A 1193 -3.76 -6.58 -11.34
N THR A 1194 -2.56 -7.06 -11.73
CA THR A 1194 -2.40 -8.42 -12.34
C THR A 1194 -1.54 -9.39 -11.50
N ALA A 1195 -1.11 -8.97 -10.30
CA ALA A 1195 -0.21 -9.74 -9.44
C ALA A 1195 -0.68 -11.17 -9.16
N ASP A 1196 -1.95 -11.40 -8.82
CA ASP A 1196 -2.46 -12.71 -8.39
C ASP A 1196 -2.38 -13.80 -9.47
N ASP A 1197 -2.70 -13.46 -10.72
CA ASP A 1197 -2.65 -14.43 -11.85
C ASP A 1197 -1.19 -14.72 -12.26
N VAL A 1198 -0.30 -13.72 -12.18
CA VAL A 1198 1.14 -13.93 -12.35
C VAL A 1198 1.70 -14.80 -11.22
N ILE A 1199 1.32 -14.56 -9.96
CA ILE A 1199 1.76 -15.34 -8.78
C ILE A 1199 1.20 -16.77 -8.80
N ALA A 1200 -0.03 -16.98 -9.29
CA ALA A 1200 -0.61 -18.30 -9.48
C ALA A 1200 0.19 -19.12 -10.53
N ARG A 1201 0.51 -18.51 -11.68
CA ARG A 1201 1.31 -19.14 -12.75
C ARG A 1201 2.74 -19.43 -12.28
N ALA A 1202 3.36 -18.45 -11.63
CA ALA A 1202 4.65 -18.56 -10.96
C ALA A 1202 4.74 -19.77 -10.03
N THR A 1203 3.69 -19.97 -9.22
CA THR A 1203 3.61 -21.05 -8.26
C THR A 1203 3.36 -22.41 -8.92
N ALA A 1204 2.54 -22.46 -9.98
CA ALA A 1204 2.33 -23.69 -10.74
C ALA A 1204 3.65 -24.22 -11.36
N ASP A 1205 4.48 -23.34 -11.93
CA ASP A 1205 5.80 -23.70 -12.46
C ASP A 1205 6.81 -24.05 -11.36
N LEU A 1206 6.79 -23.35 -10.22
CA LEU A 1206 7.57 -23.69 -9.02
C LEU A 1206 7.28 -25.13 -8.54
N LYS A 1207 5.99 -25.48 -8.41
CA LYS A 1207 5.52 -26.80 -7.97
C LYS A 1207 5.89 -27.89 -8.98
N ALA A 1208 5.70 -27.62 -10.28
CA ALA A 1208 6.13 -28.51 -11.36
C ALA A 1208 7.65 -28.72 -11.43
N HIS A 1209 8.47 -27.71 -11.09
CA HIS A 1209 9.92 -27.89 -10.91
C HIS A 1209 10.22 -28.83 -9.74
N TYR A 1210 9.62 -28.59 -8.56
CA TYR A 1210 9.95 -29.37 -7.36
C TYR A 1210 9.52 -30.83 -7.47
N ASP A 1211 8.38 -31.15 -8.07
CA ASP A 1211 7.98 -32.54 -8.33
C ASP A 1211 8.92 -33.24 -9.33
N LYS A 1212 9.43 -32.51 -10.32
CA LYS A 1212 10.43 -32.98 -11.29
C LYS A 1212 11.81 -33.20 -10.63
N LYS A 1213 12.17 -32.41 -9.61
CA LYS A 1213 13.36 -32.60 -8.76
C LYS A 1213 13.20 -33.83 -7.86
N ARG A 1214 12.11 -33.90 -7.07
CA ARG A 1214 11.72 -35.05 -6.23
C ARG A 1214 11.71 -36.36 -7.03
N LYS A 1215 11.14 -36.37 -8.24
CA LYS A 1215 11.14 -37.53 -9.15
C LYS A 1215 12.54 -37.92 -9.63
N LYS A 1216 13.38 -36.98 -10.07
CA LYS A 1216 14.79 -37.25 -10.43
C LYS A 1216 15.59 -37.81 -9.26
N GLU A 1217 15.30 -37.37 -8.04
CA GLU A 1217 15.97 -37.82 -6.83
C GLU A 1217 15.50 -39.21 -6.39
N ALA A 1218 14.19 -39.51 -6.50
CA ALA A 1218 13.66 -40.86 -6.38
C ALA A 1218 14.28 -41.81 -7.43
N GLU A 1219 14.41 -41.39 -8.70
CA GLU A 1219 15.09 -42.17 -9.74
C GLU A 1219 16.59 -42.36 -9.46
N ARG A 1220 17.28 -41.33 -8.93
CA ARG A 1220 18.68 -41.44 -8.49
C ARG A 1220 18.83 -42.37 -7.29
N ALA A 1221 17.92 -42.31 -6.32
CA ALA A 1221 17.89 -43.18 -5.15
C ALA A 1221 17.60 -44.64 -5.56
N ALA A 1222 16.62 -44.87 -6.42
CA ALA A 1222 16.33 -46.17 -7.02
C ALA A 1222 17.53 -46.73 -7.79
N ARG A 1223 18.22 -45.92 -8.62
CA ARG A 1223 19.47 -46.33 -9.29
C ARG A 1223 20.64 -46.55 -8.31
N LYS A 1224 20.70 -45.83 -7.18
CA LYS A 1224 21.68 -46.08 -6.10
C LYS A 1224 21.40 -47.42 -5.41
N ALA A 1225 20.12 -47.72 -5.13
CA ALA A 1225 19.68 -48.98 -4.53
C ALA A 1225 19.87 -50.16 -5.50
N GLU A 1226 19.54 -50.01 -6.78
CA GLU A 1226 19.78 -51.00 -7.83
C GLU A 1226 21.27 -51.29 -8.01
N ARG A 1227 22.12 -50.25 -8.01
CA ARG A 1227 23.59 -50.39 -8.04
C ARG A 1227 24.15 -51.01 -6.76
N LYS A 1228 23.56 -50.73 -5.60
CA LYS A 1228 23.92 -51.38 -4.32
C LYS A 1228 23.57 -52.87 -4.37
N LYS A 1229 22.33 -53.20 -4.75
CA LYS A 1229 21.85 -54.56 -4.95
C LYS A 1229 22.72 -55.33 -5.95
N LYS A 1230 22.99 -54.78 -7.16
CA LYS A 1230 23.93 -55.34 -8.15
C LYS A 1230 25.39 -55.43 -7.70
N ARG A 1231 25.75 -54.90 -6.52
CA ARG A 1231 27.08 -55.01 -5.90
C ARG A 1231 27.09 -55.96 -4.70
N GLU A 1232 25.91 -56.24 -4.12
CA GLU A 1232 25.66 -57.27 -3.11
C GLU A 1232 25.41 -58.63 -3.79
N ASP A 1233 24.60 -58.67 -4.86
CA ASP A 1233 24.40 -59.80 -5.80
C ASP A 1233 25.68 -60.21 -6.58
N ARG A 1234 26.79 -59.50 -6.35
CA ARG A 1234 28.13 -59.73 -6.95
C ARG A 1234 29.21 -60.02 -5.90
N ARG A 1235 28.80 -60.16 -4.64
CA ARG A 1235 29.61 -60.32 -3.44
C ARG A 1235 29.14 -61.51 -2.59
N ASN A 1236 27.83 -61.79 -2.65
CA ASN A 1236 27.28 -63.14 -2.60
C ASN A 1236 27.71 -63.93 -3.85
#